data_AF-A0A924D2L9-F1
#
_entry.id   AF-A0A924D2L9-F1
#
_cell.length_a   1.000
_cell.length_b   1.000
_cell.length_c   1.000
_cell.angle_alpha   90.00
_cell.angle_beta   90.00
_cell.angle_gamma   90.00
#
_symmetry.space_group_name_H-M   'P 1'
#
loop_
_entity.id
_entity.type
_entity.pdbx_description
1 polymer ?
#
loop_
_entity_poly.entity_id
_entity_poly.type
_entity_poly.pdbx_seq_one_letter_code
_entity_poly.pdbx_strand_id
1 'polypeptide(L)'
;MKKLYLVLIAFLVFGSVNAQIINFPDANFKAKLISLGVDTNSDGFIQASEALARTNLDVSNSSISSLIGIESFTNLTNLYCFSNQLPSLDVSGLTSLKNLYCHANQLSSLNVSGLTNLEWLSCYSNQLTSINVSGLTNLQYLDFVDNQLTSLNVSGLTNLNHILCINNLLTSLDMSGLTNLQSLFCGNNQLITLFIKNGSIESSLNFYGNPNLQYICADEGQITAVQSKITQYGYTNCYVNSYCSFTPGGTFYTIQGNNHYDSNNNGCSPTDINYPNLKLTFTDGTNSGNLISNTTGAYHYDVQAGTQTITPTLENPTYFNISPTTATVTFPTTASPYIQDFCITANGIHNDLEVTLLPIGVARPGFDATYKIIYKNKGTGTQSGTVNFAFDDARLDFVSATPSVDVQTVNNLTFNFSTLAPLETREIVVTLNVNSPTETPAVNGGDILNYTATVTGATDETLTDNTASLAQTVVNSFDPNDKTCTEGATVSPSMVGKYVHYIIRFENDGTANAQNIVVKDMIDTTKFDISSLVPLSGSASYTTRITNTNQVEFIFQNINLPYTTGANTGYVAFKIKTKPTLVVGDTFSNTANIYFDYNAPIVTNTATTTIATLANPTFAFSDYFTLSPVPAKNVLNITAKQDSVLSSISIYNTLGQLMSVTSNPSTTIDVSNLATGSYFVKILSDKGSSSGKFIKE
;
A
#
# COMPACT_ATOMS: atom_id res chain seq x y z
N MET A 1 18.07 28.37 -81.50
CA MET A 1 17.87 27.72 -80.18
C MET A 1 17.08 26.43 -80.40
N LYS A 2 17.35 25.40 -79.59
CA LYS A 2 17.26 23.95 -79.85
C LYS A 2 15.88 23.42 -80.31
N LYS A 3 15.93 22.44 -81.23
CA LYS A 3 14.89 21.46 -81.61
C LYS A 3 14.68 20.44 -80.48
N LEU A 4 13.47 19.88 -80.34
CA LEU A 4 13.29 18.52 -79.80
C LEU A 4 12.13 17.79 -80.51
N TYR A 5 12.43 16.58 -80.99
CA TYR A 5 11.63 15.64 -81.78
C TYR A 5 11.09 14.50 -80.88
N LEU A 6 10.02 13.82 -81.37
CA LEU A 6 9.59 12.42 -81.17
C LEU A 6 9.24 11.95 -79.73
N VAL A 7 8.00 11.50 -79.45
CA VAL A 7 7.43 10.14 -79.67
C VAL A 7 8.28 9.02 -79.05
N LEU A 8 7.78 8.33 -78.03
CA LEU A 8 7.85 6.86 -77.91
C LEU A 8 6.98 6.32 -76.74
N ILE A 9 5.93 5.57 -77.11
CA ILE A 9 5.51 4.26 -76.57
C ILE A 9 5.55 4.09 -75.03
N ALA A 10 4.37 4.19 -74.41
CA ALA A 10 4.08 3.61 -73.11
C ALA A 10 3.96 2.08 -73.25
N PHE A 11 5.08 1.36 -73.15
CA PHE A 11 5.08 -0.09 -72.95
C PHE A 11 4.77 -0.35 -71.47
N LEU A 12 3.59 -0.91 -71.22
CA LEU A 12 3.22 -1.60 -69.99
C LEU A 12 4.27 -2.68 -69.70
N VAL A 13 5.23 -2.36 -68.84
CA VAL A 13 5.97 -3.38 -68.10
C VAL A 13 5.17 -3.64 -66.84
N PHE A 14 4.15 -4.49 -66.95
CA PHE A 14 3.69 -5.27 -65.80
C PHE A 14 4.86 -6.16 -65.40
N GLY A 15 5.70 -5.67 -64.49
CA GLY A 15 6.57 -6.54 -63.73
C GLY A 15 5.66 -7.48 -62.95
N SER A 16 5.55 -8.72 -63.41
CA SER A 16 4.95 -9.81 -62.65
C SER A 16 5.75 -9.93 -61.36
N VAL A 17 5.26 -9.31 -60.29
CA VAL A 17 5.70 -9.62 -58.94
C VAL A 17 5.19 -11.04 -58.71
N ASN A 18 6.00 -12.04 -59.04
CA ASN A 18 5.68 -13.41 -58.69
C ASN A 18 5.56 -13.44 -57.18
N ALA A 19 4.35 -13.69 -56.67
CA ALA A 19 4.11 -13.82 -55.25
C ALA A 19 5.02 -14.94 -54.71
N GLN A 20 5.79 -14.65 -53.67
CA GLN A 20 6.75 -15.60 -53.12
C GLN A 20 5.97 -16.78 -52.51
N ILE A 21 6.06 -17.95 -53.15
CA ILE A 21 5.44 -19.19 -52.68
C ILE A 21 6.23 -19.71 -51.47
N ILE A 22 5.52 -20.03 -50.39
CA ILE A 22 6.11 -20.61 -49.18
C ILE A 22 6.16 -22.12 -49.33
N ASN A 23 7.26 -22.74 -48.86
CA ASN A 23 7.43 -24.19 -48.89
C ASN A 23 6.87 -24.84 -47.62
N PHE A 24 6.00 -25.84 -47.79
CA PHE A 24 5.43 -26.64 -46.70
C PHE A 24 5.76 -28.13 -46.95
N PRO A 25 6.85 -28.66 -46.37
CA PRO A 25 7.27 -30.05 -46.57
C PRO A 25 6.26 -31.08 -46.03
N ASP A 26 5.51 -30.71 -44.99
CA ASP A 26 4.48 -31.58 -44.39
C ASP A 26 3.16 -31.46 -45.16
N ALA A 27 2.73 -32.58 -45.76
CA ALA A 27 1.52 -32.63 -46.57
C ALA A 27 0.25 -32.40 -45.73
N ASN A 28 0.22 -32.85 -44.48
CA ASN A 28 -0.91 -32.63 -43.58
C ASN A 28 -1.00 -31.16 -43.20
N PHE A 29 0.13 -30.50 -42.96
CA PHE A 29 0.15 -29.06 -42.68
C PHE A 29 -0.35 -28.26 -43.89
N LYS A 30 0.16 -28.52 -45.10
CA LYS A 30 -0.30 -27.86 -46.31
C LYS A 30 -1.80 -28.08 -46.56
N ALA A 31 -2.26 -29.33 -46.43
CA ALA A 31 -3.68 -29.66 -46.61
C ALA A 31 -4.55 -28.95 -45.57
N LYS A 32 -4.10 -28.85 -44.31
CA LYS A 32 -4.79 -28.12 -43.25
C LYS A 32 -4.90 -26.62 -43.58
N LEU A 33 -3.81 -25.99 -44.02
CA LEU A 33 -3.83 -24.57 -44.44
C LEU A 33 -4.83 -24.31 -45.57
N ILE A 34 -4.87 -25.16 -46.59
CA ILE A 34 -5.84 -25.06 -47.68
C ILE A 34 -7.27 -25.24 -47.15
N SER A 35 -7.50 -26.22 -46.25
CA SER A 35 -8.83 -26.43 -45.66
C SER A 35 -9.34 -25.25 -44.81
N LEU A 36 -8.42 -24.47 -44.25
CA LEU A 36 -8.72 -23.23 -43.50
C LEU A 36 -8.88 -22.02 -44.43
N GLY A 37 -8.85 -22.24 -45.74
CA GLY A 37 -8.98 -21.21 -46.76
C GLY A 37 -7.82 -20.22 -46.78
N VAL A 38 -6.62 -20.62 -46.34
CA VAL A 38 -5.41 -19.77 -46.41
C VAL A 38 -5.04 -19.48 -47.87
N ASP A 39 -5.22 -20.46 -48.75
CA ASP A 39 -5.14 -20.31 -50.21
C ASP A 39 -6.37 -19.54 -50.73
N THR A 40 -6.26 -18.21 -50.74
CA THR A 40 -7.34 -17.28 -51.09
C THR A 40 -7.58 -17.17 -52.59
N ASN A 41 -6.55 -17.43 -53.40
CA ASN A 41 -6.66 -17.43 -54.85
C ASN A 41 -6.94 -18.83 -55.44
N SER A 42 -6.95 -19.86 -54.60
CA SER A 42 -7.25 -21.27 -54.95
C SER A 42 -6.31 -21.83 -56.02
N ASP A 43 -5.05 -21.39 -56.03
CA ASP A 43 -4.05 -21.86 -56.99
C ASP A 43 -3.26 -23.10 -56.51
N GLY A 44 -3.56 -23.58 -55.30
CA GLY A 44 -2.94 -24.75 -54.69
C GLY A 44 -1.60 -24.47 -54.00
N PHE A 45 -1.18 -23.20 -53.96
CA PHE A 45 0.02 -22.72 -53.27
C PHE A 45 -0.37 -21.68 -52.23
N ILE A 46 0.42 -21.58 -51.16
CA ILE A 46 0.26 -20.49 -50.19
C ILE A 46 1.36 -19.48 -50.44
N GLN A 47 1.00 -18.23 -50.72
CA GLN A 47 1.97 -17.16 -50.93
C GLN A 47 2.20 -16.34 -49.67
N ALA A 48 3.34 -15.63 -49.61
CA ALA A 48 3.71 -14.79 -48.47
C ALA A 48 2.63 -13.76 -48.10
N SER A 49 1.95 -13.17 -49.10
CA SER A 49 0.84 -12.24 -48.86
C SER A 49 -0.35 -12.88 -48.15
N GLU A 50 -0.63 -14.14 -48.43
CA GLU A 50 -1.74 -14.88 -47.82
C GLU A 50 -1.42 -15.28 -46.38
N ALA A 51 -0.18 -15.68 -46.12
CA ALA A 51 0.32 -15.94 -44.77
C ALA A 51 0.31 -14.67 -43.90
N LEU A 52 0.77 -13.54 -44.46
CA LEU A 52 0.75 -12.23 -43.78
C LEU A 52 -0.66 -11.72 -43.48
N ALA A 53 -1.67 -12.16 -44.22
CA ALA A 53 -3.07 -11.79 -43.97
C ALA A 53 -3.68 -12.52 -42.76
N ARG A 54 -3.01 -13.54 -42.21
CA ARG A 54 -3.52 -14.33 -41.09
C ARG A 54 -3.01 -13.81 -39.76
N THR A 55 -3.94 -13.58 -38.83
CA THR A 55 -3.67 -13.22 -37.44
C THR A 55 -4.01 -14.36 -36.46
N ASN A 56 -4.74 -15.37 -36.91
CA ASN A 56 -5.15 -16.54 -36.13
C ASN A 56 -5.00 -17.80 -36.99
N LEU A 57 -4.37 -18.84 -36.45
CA LEU A 57 -4.21 -20.11 -37.13
C LEU A 57 -4.40 -21.30 -36.19
N ASP A 58 -5.33 -22.18 -36.54
CA ASP A 58 -5.58 -23.43 -35.83
C ASP A 58 -5.30 -24.63 -36.72
N VAL A 59 -4.15 -25.25 -36.48
CA VAL A 59 -3.66 -26.47 -37.13
C VAL A 59 -3.59 -27.64 -36.14
N SER A 60 -4.33 -27.56 -35.04
CA SER A 60 -4.38 -28.61 -34.01
C SER A 60 -4.98 -29.91 -34.55
N ASN A 61 -4.70 -31.02 -33.87
CA ASN A 61 -5.33 -32.33 -34.10
C ASN A 61 -5.30 -32.80 -35.57
N SER A 62 -4.19 -32.55 -36.27
CA SER A 62 -4.10 -32.73 -37.73
C SER A 62 -3.00 -33.71 -38.15
N SER A 63 -2.43 -34.46 -37.20
CA SER A 63 -1.34 -35.42 -37.43
C SER A 63 -0.16 -34.78 -38.19
N ILE A 64 0.16 -33.53 -37.85
CA ILE A 64 1.26 -32.77 -38.45
C ILE A 64 2.57 -33.13 -37.74
N SER A 65 3.61 -33.40 -38.53
CA SER A 65 4.95 -33.74 -38.06
C SER A 65 5.94 -32.59 -38.23
N SER A 66 5.64 -31.60 -39.06
CA SER A 66 6.46 -30.38 -39.21
C SER A 66 5.63 -29.14 -39.55
N LEU A 67 5.94 -28.02 -38.89
CA LEU A 67 5.39 -26.70 -39.20
C LEU A 67 6.36 -25.81 -40.01
N ILE A 68 7.35 -26.37 -40.71
CA ILE A 68 8.20 -25.58 -41.62
C ILE A 68 7.31 -24.79 -42.59
N GLY A 69 7.57 -23.48 -42.72
CA GLY A 69 6.77 -22.51 -43.44
C GLY A 69 5.96 -21.59 -42.52
N ILE A 70 5.75 -21.96 -41.25
CA ILE A 70 5.02 -21.14 -40.26
C ILE A 70 5.70 -19.81 -39.99
N GLU A 71 7.02 -19.73 -40.14
CA GLU A 71 7.84 -18.52 -39.97
C GLU A 71 7.42 -17.37 -40.91
N SER A 72 6.69 -17.68 -41.99
CA SER A 72 6.16 -16.68 -42.93
C SER A 72 4.86 -16.01 -42.45
N PHE A 73 4.25 -16.50 -41.37
CA PHE A 73 3.00 -15.99 -40.81
C PHE A 73 3.24 -14.94 -39.70
N THR A 74 4.09 -13.95 -39.97
CA THR A 74 4.64 -13.03 -38.94
C THR A 74 3.61 -12.12 -38.25
N ASN A 75 2.40 -12.00 -38.80
CA ASN A 75 1.28 -11.26 -38.21
C ASN A 75 0.39 -12.12 -37.29
N LEU A 76 0.73 -13.40 -37.06
CA LEU A 76 -0.02 -14.24 -36.13
C LEU A 76 0.02 -13.67 -34.72
N THR A 77 -1.17 -13.54 -34.15
CA THR A 77 -1.42 -13.23 -32.75
C THR A 77 -1.80 -14.49 -31.97
N ASN A 78 -2.40 -15.49 -32.62
CA ASN A 78 -2.76 -16.77 -32.01
C ASN A 78 -2.32 -17.94 -32.89
N LEU A 79 -1.63 -18.90 -32.29
CA LEU A 79 -1.25 -20.16 -32.93
C LEU A 79 -1.69 -21.34 -32.06
N TYR A 80 -2.54 -22.18 -32.64
CA TYR A 80 -2.96 -23.45 -32.05
C TYR A 80 -2.38 -24.59 -32.89
N CYS A 81 -1.37 -25.27 -32.36
CA CYS A 81 -0.71 -26.41 -33.00
C CYS A 81 -0.65 -27.65 -32.11
N PHE A 82 -1.50 -27.70 -31.08
CA PHE A 82 -1.56 -28.77 -30.11
C PHE A 82 -2.09 -30.10 -30.68
N SER A 83 -1.83 -31.20 -29.97
CA SER A 83 -2.23 -32.56 -30.36
C SER A 83 -1.75 -32.96 -31.76
N ASN A 84 -0.46 -32.77 -31.99
CA ASN A 84 0.24 -33.14 -33.22
C ASN A 84 1.47 -34.00 -32.87
N GLN A 85 2.39 -34.17 -33.83
CA GLN A 85 3.58 -35.02 -33.69
C GLN A 85 4.86 -34.20 -33.90
N LEU A 86 4.85 -32.93 -33.48
CA LEU A 86 5.95 -32.00 -33.75
C LEU A 86 7.17 -32.34 -32.87
N PRO A 87 8.33 -32.69 -33.46
CA PRO A 87 9.58 -32.86 -32.72
C PRO A 87 10.26 -31.52 -32.43
N SER A 88 9.92 -30.47 -33.19
CA SER A 88 10.44 -29.11 -33.04
C SER A 88 9.39 -28.09 -33.50
N LEU A 89 9.50 -26.88 -32.96
CA LEU A 89 8.64 -25.75 -33.28
C LEU A 89 9.48 -24.47 -33.26
N ASP A 90 9.64 -23.84 -34.43
CA ASP A 90 10.27 -22.52 -34.53
C ASP A 90 9.19 -21.44 -34.63
N VAL A 91 9.10 -20.61 -33.59
CA VAL A 91 8.19 -19.47 -33.49
C VAL A 91 8.96 -18.15 -33.34
N SER A 92 10.28 -18.16 -33.46
CA SER A 92 11.14 -17.02 -33.13
C SER A 92 10.85 -15.77 -33.96
N GLY A 93 10.38 -15.93 -35.21
CA GLY A 93 9.97 -14.85 -36.10
C GLY A 93 8.56 -14.30 -35.83
N LEU A 94 7.76 -14.96 -35.00
CA LEU A 94 6.34 -14.65 -34.80
C LEU A 94 6.14 -13.65 -33.65
N THR A 95 6.85 -12.53 -33.71
CA THR A 95 6.93 -11.52 -32.62
C THR A 95 5.60 -10.85 -32.25
N SER A 96 4.58 -10.97 -33.10
CA SER A 96 3.21 -10.51 -32.84
C SER A 96 2.37 -11.48 -32.00
N LEU A 97 2.89 -12.69 -31.70
CA LEU A 97 2.16 -13.71 -30.95
C LEU A 97 1.79 -13.23 -29.55
N LYS A 98 0.51 -13.40 -29.23
CA LYS A 98 -0.07 -13.24 -27.90
C LYS A 98 -0.39 -14.58 -27.27
N ASN A 99 -0.88 -15.54 -28.06
CA ASN A 99 -1.32 -16.84 -27.57
C ASN A 99 -0.66 -17.99 -28.34
N LEU A 100 0.06 -18.85 -27.63
CA LEU A 100 0.70 -20.04 -28.19
C LEU A 100 0.24 -21.31 -27.45
N TYR A 101 -0.43 -22.20 -28.18
CA TYR A 101 -0.87 -23.51 -27.71
C TYR A 101 -0.17 -24.61 -28.52
N CYS A 102 0.90 -25.19 -27.96
CA CYS A 102 1.72 -26.23 -28.57
C CYS A 102 1.81 -27.52 -27.72
N HIS A 103 0.89 -27.69 -26.77
CA HIS A 103 0.81 -28.86 -25.91
C HIS A 103 0.51 -30.17 -26.66
N ALA A 104 0.74 -31.32 -26.01
CA ALA A 104 0.54 -32.65 -26.58
C ALA A 104 1.29 -32.83 -27.93
N ASN A 105 2.60 -32.61 -27.89
CA ASN A 105 3.54 -32.79 -29.00
C ASN A 105 4.78 -33.57 -28.51
N GLN A 106 5.87 -33.54 -29.28
CA GLN A 106 7.13 -34.24 -28.96
C GLN A 106 8.29 -33.24 -28.84
N LEU A 107 8.01 -32.01 -28.42
CA LEU A 107 9.00 -30.94 -28.34
C LEU A 107 10.03 -31.23 -27.24
N SER A 108 11.30 -31.35 -27.63
CA SER A 108 12.44 -31.44 -26.68
C SER A 108 12.99 -30.07 -26.29
N SER A 109 12.71 -29.04 -27.09
CA SER A 109 13.03 -27.65 -26.81
C SER A 109 11.98 -26.72 -27.42
N LEU A 110 11.83 -25.54 -26.82
CA LEU A 110 10.93 -24.49 -27.31
C LEU A 110 11.58 -23.13 -27.03
N ASN A 111 11.91 -22.40 -28.09
CA ASN A 111 12.44 -21.05 -27.97
C ASN A 111 11.32 -20.02 -28.13
N VAL A 112 10.95 -19.39 -27.02
CA VAL A 112 9.99 -18.26 -26.96
C VAL A 112 10.68 -16.93 -26.66
N SER A 113 12.01 -16.89 -26.62
CA SER A 113 12.73 -15.64 -26.35
C SER A 113 12.43 -14.60 -27.43
N GLY A 114 12.20 -13.36 -27.02
CA GLY A 114 11.85 -12.26 -27.91
C GLY A 114 10.36 -12.14 -28.26
N LEU A 115 9.51 -13.11 -27.88
CA LEU A 115 8.05 -13.03 -28.04
C LEU A 115 7.41 -12.13 -26.97
N THR A 116 7.86 -10.88 -26.88
CA THR A 116 7.52 -9.95 -25.79
C THR A 116 6.03 -9.60 -25.68
N ASN A 117 5.23 -9.85 -26.73
CA ASN A 117 3.78 -9.69 -26.73
C ASN A 117 3.02 -10.92 -26.21
N LEU A 118 3.72 -12.01 -25.87
CA LEU A 118 3.08 -13.26 -25.45
C LEU A 118 2.39 -13.08 -24.09
N GLU A 119 1.09 -13.33 -24.07
CA GLU A 119 0.20 -13.26 -22.91
C GLU A 119 -0.14 -14.68 -22.40
N TRP A 120 -0.19 -15.67 -23.30
CA TRP A 120 -0.57 -17.05 -22.98
C TRP A 120 0.38 -18.07 -23.62
N LEU A 121 0.98 -18.92 -22.79
CA LEU A 121 1.83 -20.02 -23.22
C LEU A 121 1.37 -21.35 -22.62
N SER A 122 0.96 -22.28 -23.48
CA SER A 122 0.60 -23.65 -23.11
C SER A 122 1.42 -24.66 -23.91
N CYS A 123 2.37 -25.31 -23.25
CA CYS A 123 3.28 -26.31 -23.80
C CYS A 123 3.28 -27.62 -23.00
N TYR A 124 2.18 -27.93 -22.28
CA TYR A 124 2.05 -29.15 -21.49
C TYR A 124 2.16 -30.45 -22.32
N SER A 125 2.47 -31.58 -21.68
CA SER A 125 2.67 -32.89 -22.33
C SER A 125 3.64 -32.80 -23.51
N ASN A 126 4.88 -32.42 -23.21
CA ASN A 126 6.01 -32.41 -24.13
C ASN A 126 7.23 -33.07 -23.46
N GLN A 127 8.43 -32.89 -24.02
CA GLN A 127 9.68 -33.46 -23.50
C GLN A 127 10.69 -32.35 -23.15
N LEU A 128 10.21 -31.17 -22.77
CA LEU A 128 11.05 -30.03 -22.45
C LEU A 128 11.86 -30.30 -21.18
N THR A 129 13.15 -29.99 -21.20
CA THR A 129 14.04 -30.05 -20.03
C THR A 129 14.34 -28.67 -19.45
N SER A 130 14.07 -27.61 -20.23
CA SER A 130 14.19 -26.21 -19.83
C SER A 130 13.29 -25.34 -20.69
N ILE A 131 12.92 -24.18 -20.18
CA ILE A 131 12.27 -23.12 -20.95
C ILE A 131 12.76 -21.77 -20.44
N ASN A 132 13.08 -20.86 -21.36
CA ASN A 132 13.44 -19.49 -21.01
C ASN A 132 12.28 -18.54 -21.29
N VAL A 133 11.61 -18.10 -20.22
CA VAL A 133 10.50 -17.13 -20.27
C VAL A 133 10.94 -15.72 -19.81
N SER A 134 12.25 -15.50 -19.63
CA SER A 134 12.76 -14.21 -19.18
C SER A 134 12.42 -13.11 -20.20
N GLY A 135 11.93 -11.97 -19.71
CA GLY A 135 11.57 -10.82 -20.55
C GLY A 135 10.19 -10.91 -21.21
N LEU A 136 9.44 -12.01 -21.01
CA LEU A 136 8.04 -12.12 -21.46
C LEU A 136 7.09 -11.37 -20.51
N THR A 137 7.33 -10.07 -20.33
CA THR A 137 6.69 -9.24 -19.28
C THR A 137 5.16 -9.12 -19.39
N ASN A 138 4.58 -9.43 -20.56
CA ASN A 138 3.13 -9.47 -20.76
C ASN A 138 2.49 -10.83 -20.45
N LEU A 139 3.29 -11.85 -20.09
CA LEU A 139 2.80 -13.22 -19.87
C LEU A 139 1.89 -13.27 -18.63
N GLN A 140 0.68 -13.78 -18.82
CA GLN A 140 -0.38 -13.91 -17.81
C GLN A 140 -0.65 -15.36 -17.45
N TYR A 141 -0.44 -16.28 -18.38
CA TYR A 141 -0.67 -17.71 -18.20
C TYR A 141 0.52 -18.52 -18.72
N LEU A 142 1.06 -19.37 -17.85
CA LEU A 142 2.15 -20.29 -18.17
C LEU A 142 1.82 -21.72 -17.74
N ASP A 143 1.73 -22.62 -18.70
CA ASP A 143 1.44 -24.03 -18.48
C ASP A 143 2.45 -24.92 -19.19
N PHE A 144 3.20 -25.67 -18.40
CA PHE A 144 4.21 -26.64 -18.84
C PHE A 144 4.09 -27.96 -18.06
N VAL A 145 2.85 -28.33 -17.68
CA VAL A 145 2.54 -29.61 -17.02
C VAL A 145 3.09 -30.79 -17.85
N ASP A 146 3.48 -31.89 -17.19
CA ASP A 146 3.99 -33.10 -17.86
C ASP A 146 5.18 -32.81 -18.80
N ASN A 147 6.26 -32.28 -18.21
CA ASN A 147 7.55 -32.09 -18.87
C ASN A 147 8.68 -32.58 -17.93
N GLN A 148 9.93 -32.22 -18.21
CA GLN A 148 11.12 -32.69 -17.48
C GLN A 148 11.97 -31.52 -16.97
N LEU A 149 11.35 -30.38 -16.64
CA LEU A 149 12.08 -29.18 -16.19
C LEU A 149 12.65 -29.37 -14.79
N THR A 150 13.90 -28.96 -14.60
CA THR A 150 14.59 -28.99 -13.29
C THR A 150 14.65 -27.63 -12.61
N SER A 151 14.46 -26.54 -13.37
CA SER A 151 14.42 -25.17 -12.86
C SER A 151 13.51 -24.30 -13.72
N LEU A 152 13.04 -23.19 -13.14
CA LEU A 152 12.30 -22.15 -13.83
C LEU A 152 12.67 -20.80 -13.22
N ASN A 153 12.93 -19.80 -14.06
CA ASN A 153 13.09 -18.42 -13.65
C ASN A 153 11.91 -17.58 -14.18
N VAL A 154 11.13 -17.00 -13.26
CA VAL A 154 9.99 -16.11 -13.54
C VAL A 154 10.21 -14.69 -13.00
N SER A 155 11.45 -14.35 -12.65
CA SER A 155 11.77 -13.02 -12.14
C SER A 155 11.38 -11.93 -13.16
N GLY A 156 10.68 -10.90 -12.69
CA GLY A 156 10.20 -9.79 -13.50
C GLY A 156 8.90 -10.04 -14.28
N LEU A 157 8.30 -11.24 -14.21
CA LEU A 157 7.03 -11.56 -14.89
C LEU A 157 5.81 -11.12 -14.06
N THR A 158 5.74 -9.85 -13.68
CA THR A 158 4.75 -9.31 -12.72
C THR A 158 3.29 -9.44 -13.16
N ASN A 159 3.00 -9.65 -14.44
CA ASN A 159 1.64 -9.86 -14.97
C ASN A 159 1.16 -11.32 -14.89
N LEU A 160 2.00 -12.25 -14.43
CA LEU A 160 1.70 -13.68 -14.41
C LEU A 160 0.67 -14.00 -13.32
N ASN A 161 -0.50 -14.50 -13.74
CA ASN A 161 -1.64 -14.79 -12.88
C ASN A 161 -1.79 -16.29 -12.58
N HIS A 162 -1.40 -17.14 -13.54
CA HIS A 162 -1.55 -18.59 -13.45
C HIS A 162 -0.28 -19.31 -13.87
N ILE A 163 0.20 -20.22 -13.01
CA ILE A 163 1.31 -21.12 -13.31
C ILE A 163 0.89 -22.55 -13.04
N LEU A 164 0.99 -23.40 -14.07
CA LEU A 164 0.75 -24.82 -13.99
C LEU A 164 2.04 -25.57 -14.36
N CYS A 165 2.61 -26.27 -13.38
CA CYS A 165 3.90 -26.94 -13.49
C CYS A 165 3.92 -28.33 -12.85
N ILE A 166 2.75 -28.95 -12.72
CA ILE A 166 2.58 -30.31 -12.20
C ILE A 166 3.41 -31.31 -13.03
N ASN A 167 3.92 -32.36 -12.40
CA ASN A 167 4.66 -33.46 -13.06
C ASN A 167 5.89 -32.93 -13.83
N ASN A 168 6.81 -32.35 -13.08
CA ASN A 168 8.14 -31.93 -13.56
C ASN A 168 9.21 -32.40 -12.55
N LEU A 169 10.44 -31.90 -12.66
CA LEU A 169 11.59 -32.27 -11.82
C LEU A 169 12.15 -31.06 -11.05
N LEU A 170 11.32 -30.04 -10.78
CA LEU A 170 11.72 -28.80 -10.14
C LEU A 170 12.17 -29.05 -8.69
N THR A 171 13.28 -28.45 -8.28
CA THR A 171 13.82 -28.57 -6.91
C THR A 171 13.56 -27.36 -6.02
N SER A 172 13.30 -26.20 -6.62
CA SER A 172 12.90 -24.99 -5.91
C SER A 172 12.04 -24.13 -6.84
N LEU A 173 11.17 -23.32 -6.24
CA LEU A 173 10.36 -22.33 -6.95
C LEU A 173 10.31 -21.04 -6.15
N ASP A 174 10.63 -19.94 -6.83
CA ASP A 174 10.55 -18.59 -6.28
C ASP A 174 9.51 -17.76 -7.04
N MET A 175 8.42 -17.42 -6.36
CA MET A 175 7.30 -16.64 -6.86
C MET A 175 7.21 -15.26 -6.18
N SER A 176 8.21 -14.87 -5.39
CA SER A 176 8.20 -13.65 -4.58
C SER A 176 8.00 -12.36 -5.39
N GLY A 177 8.44 -12.35 -6.65
CA GLY A 177 8.26 -11.23 -7.58
C GLY A 177 6.91 -11.17 -8.31
N LEU A 178 6.00 -12.12 -8.07
CA LEU A 178 4.75 -12.27 -8.84
C LEU A 178 3.54 -11.72 -8.09
N THR A 179 3.44 -10.39 -7.99
CA THR A 179 2.43 -9.71 -7.17
C THR A 179 0.97 -9.88 -7.64
N ASN A 180 0.74 -10.40 -8.85
CA ASN A 180 -0.60 -10.68 -9.39
C ASN A 180 -0.95 -12.17 -9.43
N LEU A 181 -0.12 -13.04 -8.83
CA LEU A 181 -0.34 -14.48 -8.89
C LEU A 181 -1.66 -14.86 -8.18
N GLN A 182 -2.54 -15.56 -8.92
CA GLN A 182 -3.84 -16.01 -8.44
C GLN A 182 -3.89 -17.53 -8.27
N SER A 183 -3.13 -18.27 -9.07
CA SER A 183 -3.10 -19.73 -9.02
C SER A 183 -1.71 -20.30 -9.28
N LEU A 184 -1.30 -21.23 -8.41
CA LEU A 184 -0.06 -21.99 -8.54
C LEU A 184 -0.33 -23.48 -8.34
N PHE A 185 -0.05 -24.27 -9.37
CA PHE A 185 -0.14 -25.72 -9.34
C PHE A 185 1.24 -26.34 -9.59
N CYS A 186 1.97 -26.64 -8.52
CA CYS A 186 3.34 -27.16 -8.53
C CYS A 186 3.46 -28.56 -7.89
N GLY A 187 2.40 -29.36 -7.95
CA GLY A 187 2.40 -30.72 -7.44
C GLY A 187 3.32 -31.68 -8.22
N ASN A 188 3.65 -32.84 -7.64
CA ASN A 188 4.46 -33.88 -8.27
C ASN A 188 5.78 -33.35 -8.87
N ASN A 189 6.56 -32.67 -8.06
CA ASN A 189 7.90 -32.19 -8.39
C ASN A 189 8.91 -32.75 -7.34
N GLN A 190 10.14 -32.23 -7.35
CA GLN A 190 11.17 -32.56 -6.38
C GLN A 190 11.48 -31.37 -5.44
N LEU A 191 10.48 -30.53 -5.17
CA LEU A 191 10.68 -29.28 -4.44
C LEU A 191 11.24 -29.53 -3.03
N ILE A 192 12.26 -28.76 -2.66
CA ILE A 192 12.81 -28.62 -1.32
C ILE A 192 12.29 -27.32 -0.69
N THR A 193 12.18 -26.27 -1.51
CA THR A 193 11.67 -24.94 -1.13
C THR A 193 10.57 -24.45 -2.05
N LEU A 194 9.66 -23.65 -1.48
CA LEU A 194 8.65 -22.90 -2.22
C LEU A 194 8.52 -21.50 -1.61
N PHE A 195 8.80 -20.45 -2.38
CA PHE A 195 8.62 -19.06 -1.96
C PHE A 195 7.40 -18.45 -2.66
N ILE A 196 6.37 -18.16 -1.88
CA ILE A 196 5.08 -17.59 -2.34
C ILE A 196 4.70 -16.33 -1.56
N LYS A 197 5.63 -15.73 -0.80
CA LYS A 197 5.41 -14.40 -0.21
C LYS A 197 5.59 -13.33 -1.27
N ASN A 198 4.50 -12.96 -1.93
CA ASN A 198 4.48 -12.04 -3.07
C ASN A 198 3.49 -10.89 -2.87
N GLY A 199 2.86 -10.79 -1.69
CA GLY A 199 1.87 -9.78 -1.36
C GLY A 199 0.48 -10.06 -1.97
N SER A 200 0.31 -11.19 -2.65
CA SER A 200 -0.97 -11.70 -3.15
C SER A 200 -1.46 -12.87 -2.29
N ILE A 201 -2.76 -13.14 -2.34
CA ILE A 201 -3.34 -14.34 -1.74
C ILE A 201 -3.86 -15.21 -2.87
N GLU A 202 -3.11 -16.26 -3.25
CA GLU A 202 -3.54 -17.19 -4.29
C GLU A 202 -4.84 -17.88 -3.87
N SER A 203 -5.88 -17.70 -4.69
CA SER A 203 -7.16 -18.40 -4.59
C SER A 203 -7.02 -19.92 -4.73
N SER A 204 -5.97 -20.39 -5.43
CA SER A 204 -5.75 -21.80 -5.73
C SER A 204 -4.25 -22.13 -5.67
N LEU A 205 -3.84 -22.73 -4.55
CA LEU A 205 -2.47 -23.18 -4.32
C LEU A 205 -2.43 -24.72 -4.20
N ASN A 206 -1.59 -25.38 -4.97
CA ASN A 206 -1.42 -26.83 -4.91
C ASN A 206 0.06 -27.22 -5.05
N PHE A 207 0.57 -27.98 -4.06
CA PHE A 207 1.95 -28.44 -4.00
C PHE A 207 2.08 -29.90 -3.53
N TYR A 208 1.05 -30.74 -3.70
CA TYR A 208 1.11 -32.17 -3.27
C TYR A 208 2.22 -32.95 -4.01
N GLY A 209 2.64 -34.09 -3.50
CA GLY A 209 3.56 -34.98 -4.25
C GLY A 209 5.00 -34.46 -4.39
N ASN A 210 5.40 -33.49 -3.58
CA ASN A 210 6.78 -33.05 -3.38
C ASN A 210 7.42 -33.67 -2.13
N PRO A 211 7.91 -34.93 -2.17
CA PRO A 211 8.32 -35.67 -0.95
C PRO A 211 9.50 -35.05 -0.20
N ASN A 212 10.31 -34.22 -0.86
CA ASN A 212 11.50 -33.58 -0.26
C ASN A 212 11.24 -32.16 0.24
N LEU A 213 9.98 -31.70 0.25
CA LEU A 213 9.63 -30.32 0.60
C LEU A 213 9.88 -30.08 2.09
N GLN A 214 10.74 -29.11 2.40
CA GLN A 214 11.18 -28.79 3.76
C GLN A 214 10.68 -27.43 4.23
N TYR A 215 10.45 -26.49 3.31
CA TYR A 215 10.13 -25.13 3.69
C TYR A 215 9.26 -24.41 2.66
N ILE A 216 8.30 -23.65 3.16
CA ILE A 216 7.45 -22.75 2.39
C ILE A 216 7.52 -21.35 3.02
N CYS A 217 7.93 -20.34 2.26
CA CYS A 217 7.73 -18.96 2.67
C CYS A 217 6.41 -18.44 2.11
N ALA A 218 5.51 -17.94 2.96
CA ALA A 218 4.21 -17.43 2.55
C ALA A 218 3.86 -16.09 3.20
N ASP A 219 2.95 -15.34 2.59
CA ASP A 219 2.39 -14.13 3.20
C ASP A 219 1.69 -14.47 4.53
N GLU A 220 1.78 -13.54 5.48
CA GLU A 220 1.28 -13.71 6.85
C GLU A 220 -0.20 -14.15 6.86
N GLY A 221 -1.02 -13.60 5.95
CA GLY A 221 -2.43 -13.92 5.81
C GLY A 221 -2.74 -15.33 5.30
N GLN A 222 -1.77 -16.07 4.75
CA GLN A 222 -1.96 -17.40 4.17
C GLN A 222 -1.35 -18.54 4.99
N ILE A 223 -0.51 -18.24 5.99
CA ILE A 223 0.23 -19.24 6.77
C ILE A 223 -0.67 -20.39 7.25
N THR A 224 -1.84 -20.08 7.83
CA THR A 224 -2.77 -21.09 8.36
C THR A 224 -3.32 -22.01 7.27
N ALA A 225 -3.65 -21.46 6.09
CA ALA A 225 -4.17 -22.24 4.96
C ALA A 225 -3.09 -23.15 4.36
N VAL A 226 -1.85 -22.65 4.26
CA VAL A 226 -0.69 -23.42 3.82
C VAL A 226 -0.38 -24.54 4.81
N GLN A 227 -0.37 -24.24 6.12
CA GLN A 227 -0.16 -25.23 7.16
C GLN A 227 -1.21 -26.34 7.13
N SER A 228 -2.48 -26.02 6.86
CA SER A 228 -3.55 -27.01 6.70
C SER A 228 -3.29 -27.94 5.53
N LYS A 229 -2.81 -27.40 4.39
CA LYS A 229 -2.41 -28.21 3.23
C LYS A 229 -1.19 -29.08 3.53
N ILE A 230 -0.19 -28.56 4.25
CA ILE A 230 0.99 -29.33 4.69
C ILE A 230 0.54 -30.59 5.44
N THR A 231 -0.37 -30.43 6.41
CA THR A 231 -0.93 -31.55 7.18
C THR A 231 -1.77 -32.47 6.29
N GLN A 232 -2.64 -31.92 5.44
CA GLN A 232 -3.50 -32.69 4.52
C GLN A 232 -2.69 -33.57 3.56
N TYR A 233 -1.56 -33.05 3.05
CA TYR A 233 -0.70 -33.78 2.12
C TYR A 233 0.31 -34.70 2.83
N GLY A 234 0.31 -34.73 4.17
CA GLY A 234 1.13 -35.64 4.96
C GLY A 234 2.61 -35.25 5.07
N TYR A 235 2.95 -33.98 4.88
CA TYR A 235 4.32 -33.52 5.06
C TYR A 235 4.69 -33.43 6.54
N THR A 236 5.67 -34.23 6.94
CA THR A 236 6.14 -34.29 8.34
C THR A 236 7.34 -33.39 8.62
N ASN A 237 8.11 -33.01 7.60
CA ASN A 237 9.35 -32.22 7.70
C ASN A 237 9.26 -30.87 6.99
N CYS A 238 8.05 -30.37 6.73
CA CYS A 238 7.82 -29.11 6.03
C CYS A 238 7.30 -28.03 6.98
N TYR A 239 7.94 -26.87 6.99
CA TYR A 239 7.55 -25.73 7.82
C TYR A 239 7.11 -24.55 6.95
N VAL A 240 6.09 -23.81 7.41
CA VAL A 240 5.67 -22.56 6.77
C VAL A 240 5.80 -21.38 7.74
N ASN A 241 6.36 -20.27 7.27
CA ASN A 241 6.32 -18.97 7.93
C ASN A 241 6.51 -17.83 6.90
N SER A 242 6.54 -16.59 7.35
CA SER A 242 6.69 -15.42 6.47
C SER A 242 8.14 -14.89 6.35
N TYR A 243 9.12 -15.67 6.79
CA TYR A 243 10.54 -15.27 6.83
C TYR A 243 11.33 -15.81 5.63
N CYS A 244 11.24 -15.13 4.49
CA CYS A 244 11.74 -15.65 3.20
C CYS A 244 13.25 -15.60 2.98
N SER A 245 14.02 -15.08 3.94
CA SER A 245 15.48 -15.17 3.92
C SER A 245 15.99 -16.55 4.32
N PHE A 246 15.09 -17.51 4.56
CA PHE A 246 15.46 -18.89 4.78
C PHE A 246 15.91 -19.55 3.47
N THR A 247 17.20 -19.86 3.35
CA THR A 247 17.67 -20.96 2.50
C THR A 247 17.74 -22.22 3.35
N PRO A 248 16.89 -23.25 3.17
CA PRO A 248 17.08 -24.52 3.84
C PRO A 248 18.25 -25.23 3.20
N GLY A 249 19.37 -25.26 3.91
CA GLY A 249 20.59 -25.95 3.54
C GLY A 249 21.83 -25.23 4.08
N GLY A 250 22.43 -25.77 5.14
CA GLY A 250 23.66 -25.27 5.78
C GLY A 250 23.67 -25.58 7.28
N THR A 251 24.85 -25.74 7.88
CA THR A 251 24.99 -25.78 9.34
C THR A 251 24.87 -24.34 9.85
N PHE A 252 23.84 -24.06 10.63
CA PHE A 252 23.66 -22.78 11.28
C PHE A 252 24.35 -22.77 12.65
N TYR A 253 24.83 -21.60 13.03
CA TYR A 253 25.40 -21.36 14.34
C TYR A 253 24.66 -20.20 14.98
N THR A 254 24.35 -20.34 16.26
CA THR A 254 23.58 -19.37 17.01
C THR A 254 24.52 -18.49 17.81
N ILE A 255 24.29 -17.18 17.75
CA ILE A 255 24.85 -16.20 18.68
C ILE A 255 23.71 -15.71 19.56
N GLN A 256 23.88 -15.75 20.86
CA GLN A 256 22.88 -15.28 21.81
C GLN A 256 23.54 -14.62 23.01
N GLY A 257 22.78 -13.90 23.80
CA GLY A 257 23.28 -13.30 25.03
C GLY A 257 22.26 -12.43 25.72
N ASN A 258 22.66 -11.84 26.83
CA ASN A 258 21.87 -10.90 27.59
C ASN A 258 22.68 -9.62 27.87
N ASN A 259 22.00 -8.48 27.87
CA ASN A 259 22.61 -7.19 28.11
C ASN A 259 22.25 -6.72 29.52
N HIS A 260 23.24 -6.28 30.28
CA HIS A 260 23.08 -5.92 31.69
C HIS A 260 23.65 -4.54 31.98
N TYR A 261 22.97 -3.79 32.84
CA TYR A 261 23.42 -2.54 33.43
C TYR A 261 24.04 -2.80 34.80
N ASP A 262 25.36 -2.73 34.86
CA ASP A 262 26.14 -2.84 36.09
C ASP A 262 26.08 -1.51 36.86
N SER A 263 25.05 -1.41 37.69
CA SER A 263 24.79 -0.22 38.52
C SER A 263 25.67 -0.14 39.78
N ASN A 264 26.32 -1.23 40.18
CA ASN A 264 27.09 -1.32 41.43
C ASN A 264 28.62 -1.38 41.18
N ASN A 265 29.04 -1.39 39.90
CA ASN A 265 30.41 -1.48 39.42
C ASN A 265 31.15 -2.72 39.95
N ASN A 266 30.47 -3.87 40.10
CA ASN A 266 31.08 -5.13 40.53
C ASN A 266 31.39 -6.08 39.36
N GLY A 267 31.12 -5.66 38.13
CA GLY A 267 31.29 -6.44 36.91
C GLY A 267 30.01 -7.14 36.48
N CYS A 268 29.89 -7.41 35.17
CA CYS A 268 28.68 -7.97 34.56
C CYS A 268 28.26 -9.31 35.20
N SER A 269 27.17 -9.28 35.94
CA SER A 269 26.55 -10.43 36.57
C SER A 269 25.15 -10.68 36.00
N PRO A 270 24.69 -11.93 35.86
CA PRO A 270 23.30 -12.25 35.52
C PRO A 270 22.26 -11.70 36.51
N THR A 271 22.69 -11.25 37.70
CA THR A 271 21.84 -10.62 38.71
C THR A 271 21.71 -9.10 38.56
N ASP A 272 22.47 -8.50 37.64
CA ASP A 272 22.40 -7.06 37.36
C ASP A 272 21.13 -6.70 36.60
N ILE A 273 20.77 -5.42 36.66
CA ILE A 273 19.57 -4.88 36.01
C ILE A 273 19.68 -5.17 34.51
N ASN A 274 18.63 -5.73 33.89
CA ASN A 274 18.64 -5.95 32.45
C ASN A 274 18.69 -4.61 31.70
N TYR A 275 19.49 -4.54 30.64
CA TYR A 275 19.52 -3.41 29.72
C TYR A 275 18.66 -3.74 28.50
N PRO A 276 17.42 -3.24 28.41
CA PRO A 276 16.51 -3.59 27.33
C PRO A 276 16.86 -2.86 26.03
N ASN A 277 16.38 -3.39 24.90
CA ASN A 277 16.37 -2.69 23.60
C ASN A 277 17.74 -2.20 23.12
N LEU A 278 18.82 -2.88 23.49
CA LEU A 278 20.15 -2.58 22.98
C LEU A 278 20.23 -2.95 21.50
N LYS A 279 20.64 -1.99 20.66
CA LYS A 279 20.88 -2.24 19.24
C LYS A 279 22.21 -2.96 19.07
N LEU A 280 22.20 -4.05 18.29
CA LEU A 280 23.34 -4.91 17.98
C LEU A 280 23.48 -5.02 16.47
N THR A 281 24.66 -4.73 15.95
CA THR A 281 25.00 -4.92 14.53
C THR A 281 25.83 -6.19 14.38
N PHE A 282 25.44 -7.08 13.47
CA PHE A 282 26.15 -8.30 13.11
C PHE A 282 26.72 -8.16 11.70
N THR A 283 27.99 -8.47 11.49
CA THR A 283 28.59 -8.45 10.16
C THR A 283 29.64 -9.54 9.96
N ASP A 284 29.67 -10.11 8.76
CA ASP A 284 30.71 -11.05 8.32
C ASP A 284 31.82 -10.36 7.49
N GLY A 285 31.80 -9.02 7.43
CA GLY A 285 32.68 -8.19 6.59
C GLY A 285 32.14 -7.94 5.18
N THR A 286 31.13 -8.69 4.72
CA THR A 286 30.47 -8.53 3.41
C THR A 286 28.99 -8.17 3.57
N ASN A 287 28.29 -8.88 4.44
CA ASN A 287 26.90 -8.69 4.80
C ASN A 287 26.81 -8.06 6.21
N SER A 288 25.76 -7.27 6.44
CA SER A 288 25.48 -6.73 7.77
C SER A 288 23.99 -6.78 8.07
N GLY A 289 23.66 -7.02 9.35
CA GLY A 289 22.29 -7.04 9.87
C GLY A 289 22.23 -6.34 11.22
N ASN A 290 21.06 -5.83 11.57
CA ASN A 290 20.81 -5.22 12.87
C ASN A 290 19.76 -6.03 13.62
N LEU A 291 19.96 -6.14 14.93
CA LEU A 291 19.02 -6.72 15.88
C LEU A 291 18.85 -5.72 17.03
N ILE A 292 17.69 -5.73 17.68
CA ILE A 292 17.47 -5.01 18.93
C ILE A 292 17.11 -6.07 19.97
N SER A 293 17.80 -6.07 21.12
CA SER A 293 17.49 -7.02 22.20
C SER A 293 16.10 -6.76 22.76
N ASN A 294 15.49 -7.78 23.37
CA ASN A 294 14.14 -7.65 23.91
C ASN A 294 14.12 -6.83 25.22
N THR A 295 12.94 -6.73 25.85
CA THR A 295 12.74 -6.01 27.11
C THR A 295 13.45 -6.63 28.33
N THR A 296 13.91 -7.88 28.21
CA THR A 296 14.74 -8.52 29.25
C THR A 296 16.24 -8.40 28.93
N GLY A 297 16.61 -7.66 27.88
CA GLY A 297 17.98 -7.52 27.40
C GLY A 297 18.49 -8.70 26.57
N ALA A 298 17.68 -9.75 26.40
CA ALA A 298 18.09 -10.99 25.72
C ALA A 298 18.02 -10.85 24.20
N TYR A 299 18.93 -11.51 23.50
CA TYR A 299 18.99 -11.49 22.05
C TYR A 299 19.44 -12.84 21.49
N HIS A 300 19.01 -13.13 20.26
CA HIS A 300 19.28 -14.35 19.51
C HIS A 300 19.47 -14.01 18.04
N TYR A 301 20.54 -14.51 17.42
CA TYR A 301 20.87 -14.25 16.03
C TYR A 301 21.57 -15.45 15.38
N ASP A 302 20.99 -16.00 14.32
CA ASP A 302 21.53 -17.16 13.61
C ASP A 302 22.38 -16.74 12.40
N VAL A 303 23.53 -17.39 12.24
CA VAL A 303 24.54 -17.08 11.22
C VAL A 303 25.05 -18.35 10.52
N GLN A 304 25.64 -18.17 9.34
CA GLN A 304 26.38 -19.22 8.64
C GLN A 304 27.83 -19.32 9.16
N ALA A 305 28.53 -20.39 8.77
CA ALA A 305 29.97 -20.52 9.01
C ALA A 305 30.73 -19.29 8.49
N GLY A 306 31.77 -18.88 9.19
CA GLY A 306 32.50 -17.63 8.95
C GLY A 306 32.76 -16.86 10.25
N THR A 307 33.53 -15.79 10.13
CA THR A 307 33.79 -14.86 11.24
C THR A 307 32.70 -13.81 11.29
N GLN A 308 32.09 -13.64 12.45
CA GLN A 308 31.05 -12.65 12.72
C GLN A 308 31.56 -11.65 13.76
N THR A 309 31.35 -10.37 13.49
CA THR A 309 31.59 -9.28 14.45
C THR A 309 30.25 -8.69 14.91
N ILE A 310 30.09 -8.62 16.23
CA ILE A 310 28.94 -8.11 16.95
C ILE A 310 29.32 -6.75 17.53
N THR A 311 28.60 -5.70 17.16
CA THR A 311 28.85 -4.33 17.63
C THR A 311 27.59 -3.77 18.28
N PRO A 312 27.56 -3.64 19.62
CA PRO A 312 26.46 -2.97 20.29
C PRO A 312 26.51 -1.45 20.06
N THR A 313 25.37 -0.79 20.10
CA THR A 313 25.25 0.67 19.96
C THR A 313 24.34 1.20 21.05
N LEU A 314 24.89 2.09 21.89
CA LEU A 314 24.15 2.76 22.95
C LEU A 314 23.31 3.90 22.38
N GLU A 315 22.13 4.10 22.96
CA GLU A 315 21.25 5.24 22.68
C GLU A 315 21.92 6.56 23.10
N ASN A 316 22.49 6.60 24.30
CA ASN A 316 23.18 7.74 24.89
C ASN A 316 24.66 7.40 25.19
N PRO A 317 25.55 7.38 24.18
CA PRO A 317 26.95 6.96 24.33
C PRO A 317 27.80 7.91 25.19
N THR A 318 27.30 9.10 25.51
CA THR A 318 27.94 10.02 26.47
C THR A 318 27.65 9.64 27.92
N TYR A 319 26.50 9.01 28.19
CA TYR A 319 26.03 8.69 29.55
C TYR A 319 26.45 7.31 30.00
N PHE A 320 26.66 6.40 29.04
CA PHE A 320 26.95 5.01 29.32
C PHE A 320 28.21 4.55 28.58
N ASN A 321 28.97 3.67 29.22
CA ASN A 321 30.04 2.89 28.61
C ASN A 321 29.56 1.47 28.36
N ILE A 322 30.10 0.79 27.35
CA ILE A 322 29.78 -0.61 27.04
C ILE A 322 31.03 -1.47 26.92
N SER A 323 30.97 -2.68 27.48
CA SER A 323 32.06 -3.66 27.44
C SER A 323 31.53 -5.07 27.18
N PRO A 324 32.09 -5.82 26.21
CA PRO A 324 33.09 -5.34 25.24
C PRO A 324 32.47 -4.36 24.23
N THR A 325 33.27 -3.47 23.63
CA THR A 325 32.77 -2.55 22.59
C THR A 325 32.46 -3.26 21.28
N THR A 326 33.04 -4.44 21.06
CA THR A 326 32.77 -5.37 19.96
C THR A 326 33.14 -6.79 20.40
N ALA A 327 32.44 -7.80 19.88
CA ALA A 327 32.80 -9.20 20.06
C ALA A 327 32.93 -9.89 18.69
N THR A 328 33.85 -10.85 18.58
CA THR A 328 34.09 -11.58 17.32
C THR A 328 34.09 -13.08 17.59
N VAL A 329 33.36 -13.84 16.76
CA VAL A 329 33.27 -15.30 16.84
C VAL A 329 33.45 -15.91 15.44
N THR A 330 34.09 -17.08 15.35
CA THR A 330 34.28 -17.78 14.08
C THR A 330 33.70 -19.19 14.17
N PHE A 331 32.78 -19.52 13.26
CA PHE A 331 32.19 -20.85 13.13
C PHE A 331 32.72 -21.58 11.90
N PRO A 332 32.87 -22.92 11.91
CA PRO A 332 32.51 -23.88 12.96
C PRO A 332 33.48 -24.00 14.15
N THR A 333 34.58 -23.23 14.17
CA THR A 333 35.66 -23.44 15.16
C THR A 333 35.24 -23.21 16.61
N THR A 334 34.20 -22.40 16.83
CA THR A 334 33.57 -22.17 18.14
C THR A 334 32.30 -23.02 18.27
N ALA A 335 32.01 -23.50 19.49
CA ALA A 335 30.77 -24.21 19.77
C ALA A 335 29.54 -23.29 19.60
N SER A 336 28.44 -23.83 19.07
CA SER A 336 27.15 -23.17 18.97
C SER A 336 26.16 -23.78 19.98
N PRO A 337 25.40 -22.97 20.74
CA PRO A 337 25.34 -21.50 20.68
C PRO A 337 26.57 -20.83 21.30
N TYR A 338 27.02 -19.72 20.71
CA TYR A 338 28.00 -18.81 21.30
C TYR A 338 27.28 -17.77 22.15
N ILE A 339 27.63 -17.70 23.44
CA ILE A 339 27.03 -16.77 24.39
C ILE A 339 27.91 -15.53 24.50
N GLN A 340 27.36 -14.36 24.21
CA GLN A 340 28.04 -13.08 24.33
C GLN A 340 27.16 -12.06 25.03
N ASP A 341 27.48 -11.73 26.27
CA ASP A 341 26.78 -10.68 27.01
C ASP A 341 27.46 -9.32 26.80
N PHE A 342 26.70 -8.23 26.89
CA PHE A 342 27.27 -6.88 26.91
C PHE A 342 26.91 -6.18 28.22
N CYS A 343 27.94 -5.61 28.84
CA CYS A 343 27.86 -4.92 30.11
C CYS A 343 27.86 -3.42 29.89
N ILE A 344 26.86 -2.74 30.43
CA ILE A 344 26.71 -1.29 30.37
C ILE A 344 27.01 -0.73 31.76
N THR A 345 27.83 0.31 31.84
CA THR A 345 28.13 1.05 33.09
C THR A 345 27.88 2.53 32.91
N ALA A 346 27.55 3.24 33.98
CA ALA A 346 27.37 4.69 33.94
C ALA A 346 28.72 5.41 33.73
N ASN A 347 28.72 6.46 32.91
CA ASN A 347 29.84 7.37 32.71
C ASN A 347 29.64 8.68 33.49
N GLY A 348 29.58 8.59 34.82
CA GLY A 348 29.25 9.75 35.67
C GLY A 348 27.74 9.86 35.94
N ILE A 349 27.34 10.97 36.57
CA ILE A 349 25.94 11.22 36.94
C ILE A 349 25.34 12.16 35.91
N HIS A 350 24.39 11.65 35.16
CA HIS A 350 23.58 12.35 34.17
C HIS A 350 22.12 12.23 34.56
N ASN A 351 21.42 13.35 34.56
CA ASN A 351 19.99 13.40 34.84
C ASN A 351 19.27 13.68 33.51
N ASP A 352 18.41 12.76 33.11
CA ASP A 352 17.74 12.82 31.81
C ASP A 352 16.42 12.06 31.89
N LEU A 353 15.30 12.78 31.74
CA LEU A 353 13.95 12.27 31.79
C LEU A 353 13.28 12.45 30.42
N GLU A 354 12.58 11.41 30.00
CA GLU A 354 11.79 11.42 28.77
C GLU A 354 10.33 11.16 29.09
N VAL A 355 9.43 11.82 28.37
CA VAL A 355 8.00 11.52 28.38
C VAL A 355 7.48 11.28 26.98
N THR A 356 6.61 10.30 26.84
CA THR A 356 5.88 9.95 25.61
C THR A 356 4.39 9.92 25.90
N LEU A 357 3.58 10.40 24.96
CA LEU A 357 2.13 10.42 25.06
C LEU A 357 1.51 9.68 23.87
N LEU A 358 0.72 8.64 24.14
CA LEU A 358 0.12 7.76 23.14
C LEU A 358 -1.41 7.72 23.29
N PRO A 359 -2.19 7.88 22.19
CA PRO A 359 -3.60 7.54 22.20
C PRO A 359 -3.75 6.03 22.07
N ILE A 360 -4.28 5.38 23.10
CA ILE A 360 -4.57 3.93 23.09
C ILE A 360 -6.06 3.64 22.87
N GLY A 361 -6.89 4.69 22.75
CA GLY A 361 -8.27 4.64 22.27
C GLY A 361 -8.54 5.73 21.23
N VAL A 362 -9.60 5.54 20.44
CA VAL A 362 -10.07 6.56 19.50
C VAL A 362 -10.91 7.61 20.22
N ALA A 363 -10.72 8.89 19.91
CA ALA A 363 -11.57 9.96 20.39
C ALA A 363 -12.85 10.03 19.54
N ARG A 364 -14.02 9.82 20.17
CA ARG A 364 -15.34 9.89 19.54
C ARG A 364 -16.26 10.78 20.40
N PRO A 365 -17.06 11.67 19.82
CA PRO A 365 -17.94 12.53 20.60
C PRO A 365 -18.90 11.74 21.49
N GLY A 366 -19.00 12.09 22.77
CA GLY A 366 -19.84 11.45 23.78
C GLY A 366 -19.30 10.14 24.37
N PHE A 367 -18.06 9.75 24.06
CA PHE A 367 -17.45 8.51 24.54
C PHE A 367 -16.13 8.75 25.24
N ASP A 368 -15.72 7.78 26.04
CA ASP A 368 -14.41 7.75 26.69
C ASP A 368 -13.29 7.46 25.68
N ALA A 369 -12.22 8.24 25.79
CA ALA A 369 -10.95 8.06 25.10
C ALA A 369 -9.83 7.83 26.13
N THR A 370 -8.94 6.89 25.82
CA THR A 370 -7.86 6.49 26.74
C THR A 370 -6.50 6.84 26.18
N TYR A 371 -5.64 7.37 27.04
CA TYR A 371 -4.29 7.83 26.76
C TYR A 371 -3.30 7.11 27.67
N LYS A 372 -2.13 6.79 27.14
CA LYS A 372 -1.00 6.27 27.91
C LYS A 372 0.14 7.28 27.87
N ILE A 373 0.56 7.73 29.05
CA ILE A 373 1.74 8.56 29.26
C ILE A 373 2.84 7.64 29.79
N ILE A 374 3.96 7.58 29.09
CA ILE A 374 5.11 6.76 29.47
C ILE A 374 6.22 7.72 29.83
N TYR A 375 6.84 7.55 30.99
CA TYR A 375 7.98 8.36 31.38
C TYR A 375 9.13 7.47 31.83
N LYS A 376 10.35 7.84 31.41
CA LYS A 376 11.55 7.01 31.53
C LYS A 376 12.70 7.86 32.07
N ASN A 377 13.52 7.26 32.91
CA ASN A 377 14.83 7.81 33.26
C ASN A 377 15.88 7.28 32.28
N LYS A 378 16.34 8.15 31.37
CA LYS A 378 17.40 7.87 30.40
C LYS A 378 18.79 8.22 30.93
N GLY A 379 18.84 8.90 32.07
CA GLY A 379 20.06 9.23 32.79
C GLY A 379 20.60 8.08 33.62
N THR A 380 21.69 8.36 34.31
CA THR A 380 22.39 7.42 35.20
C THR A 380 22.11 7.70 36.68
N GLY A 381 21.55 8.87 37.01
CA GLY A 381 21.13 9.23 38.36
C GLY A 381 19.66 8.94 38.63
N THR A 382 19.32 8.50 39.85
CA THR A 382 17.92 8.33 40.27
C THR A 382 17.18 9.67 40.31
N GLN A 383 15.99 9.73 39.71
CA GLN A 383 15.19 10.95 39.59
C GLN A 383 13.93 10.92 40.45
N SER A 384 13.42 12.10 40.82
CA SER A 384 12.11 12.30 41.44
C SER A 384 11.54 13.61 40.91
N GLY A 385 10.23 13.69 40.77
CA GLY A 385 9.64 14.79 40.03
C GLY A 385 8.14 14.66 39.81
N THR A 386 7.68 15.34 38.76
CA THR A 386 6.26 15.36 38.39
C THR A 386 6.08 15.11 36.90
N VAL A 387 4.98 14.47 36.55
CA VAL A 387 4.43 14.41 35.19
C VAL A 387 3.16 15.25 35.19
N ASN A 388 3.09 16.26 34.31
CA ASN A 388 1.90 17.06 34.08
C ASN A 388 1.28 16.66 32.74
N PHE A 389 -0.04 16.49 32.72
CA PHE A 389 -0.82 16.16 31.55
C PHE A 389 -1.87 17.24 31.32
N ALA A 390 -1.60 18.08 30.33
CA ALA A 390 -2.46 19.17 29.91
C ALA A 390 -3.39 18.74 28.78
N PHE A 391 -4.66 19.14 28.90
CA PHE A 391 -5.74 18.88 27.95
C PHE A 391 -6.77 20.01 28.01
N ASP A 392 -7.73 20.04 27.08
CA ASP A 392 -8.78 21.06 27.06
C ASP A 392 -10.01 20.58 27.84
N ASP A 393 -10.06 20.94 29.12
CA ASP A 393 -11.10 20.57 30.10
C ASP A 393 -12.50 21.09 29.72
N ALA A 394 -12.59 22.10 28.84
CA ALA A 394 -13.89 22.53 28.34
C ALA A 394 -14.48 21.53 27.33
N ARG A 395 -13.63 20.75 26.64
CA ARG A 395 -14.04 19.79 25.59
C ARG A 395 -13.90 18.32 26.01
N LEU A 396 -13.28 18.08 27.16
CA LEU A 396 -12.89 16.77 27.64
C LEU A 396 -13.04 16.72 29.16
N ASP A 397 -13.80 15.76 29.65
CA ASP A 397 -14.00 15.58 31.09
C ASP A 397 -13.13 14.45 31.64
N PHE A 398 -12.43 14.70 32.75
CA PHE A 398 -11.63 13.67 33.40
C PHE A 398 -12.52 12.55 34.00
N VAL A 399 -12.26 11.30 33.60
CA VAL A 399 -12.98 10.11 34.10
C VAL A 399 -12.15 9.37 35.13
N SER A 400 -10.92 8.97 34.78
CA SER A 400 -10.04 8.21 35.68
C SER A 400 -8.59 8.25 35.25
N ALA A 401 -7.68 7.97 36.19
CA ALA A 401 -6.28 7.69 35.90
C ALA A 401 -5.73 6.56 36.76
N THR A 402 -4.74 5.83 36.24
CA THR A 402 -3.95 4.84 36.99
C THR A 402 -2.46 5.07 36.69
N PRO A 403 -1.62 5.40 37.69
CA PRO A 403 -1.96 5.65 39.09
C PRO A 403 -2.93 6.84 39.30
N SER A 404 -3.47 6.97 40.51
CA SER A 404 -4.39 8.07 40.84
C SER A 404 -3.71 9.43 40.71
N VAL A 405 -4.48 10.44 40.30
CA VAL A 405 -4.02 11.84 40.17
C VAL A 405 -3.65 12.40 41.54
N ASP A 406 -2.50 13.08 41.66
CA ASP A 406 -2.08 13.76 42.88
C ASP A 406 -2.70 15.17 43.01
N VAL A 407 -2.68 15.92 41.91
CA VAL A 407 -3.27 17.27 41.84
C VAL A 407 -4.07 17.40 40.54
N GLN A 408 -5.32 17.84 40.67
CA GLN A 408 -6.20 18.11 39.54
C GLN A 408 -6.55 19.60 39.51
N THR A 409 -6.33 20.23 38.37
CA THR A 409 -6.70 21.62 38.08
C THR A 409 -7.38 21.69 36.72
N VAL A 410 -8.06 22.81 36.43
CA VAL A 410 -8.62 23.04 35.09
C VAL A 410 -7.49 22.91 34.05
N ASN A 411 -7.74 22.10 33.02
CA ASN A 411 -6.82 21.79 31.92
C ASN A 411 -5.55 21.01 32.29
N ASN A 412 -5.37 20.51 33.52
CA ASN A 412 -4.13 19.82 33.89
C ASN A 412 -4.28 18.80 35.03
N LEU A 413 -3.71 17.61 34.82
CA LEU A 413 -3.49 16.59 35.85
C LEU A 413 -2.00 16.49 36.19
N THR A 414 -1.67 16.40 37.47
CA THR A 414 -0.29 16.21 37.94
C THR A 414 -0.15 14.88 38.66
N PHE A 415 0.93 14.16 38.35
CA PHE A 415 1.33 12.90 38.95
C PHE A 415 2.74 13.04 39.52
N ASN A 416 2.90 12.83 40.82
CA ASN A 416 4.19 12.84 41.48
C ASN A 416 4.85 11.47 41.35
N PHE A 417 6.17 11.45 41.14
CA PHE A 417 6.94 10.22 41.22
C PHE A 417 8.19 10.43 42.06
N SER A 418 8.54 9.40 42.83
CA SER A 418 9.78 9.33 43.57
C SER A 418 10.63 8.17 43.09
N THR A 419 11.94 8.32 43.25
CA THR A 419 12.94 7.27 43.11
C THR A 419 12.80 6.46 41.81
N LEU A 420 12.74 7.16 40.67
CA LEU A 420 12.78 6.56 39.34
C LEU A 420 14.24 6.19 39.02
N ALA A 421 14.55 4.90 39.07
CA ALA A 421 15.90 4.38 38.87
C ALA A 421 16.37 4.54 37.41
N PRO A 422 17.68 4.51 37.12
CA PRO A 422 18.19 4.51 35.75
C PRO A 422 17.57 3.40 34.91
N LEU A 423 17.19 3.70 33.67
CA LEU A 423 16.50 2.82 32.71
C LEU A 423 15.08 2.40 33.12
N GLU A 424 14.61 2.78 34.31
CA GLU A 424 13.25 2.50 34.76
C GLU A 424 12.25 3.29 33.91
N THR A 425 11.20 2.60 33.48
CA THR A 425 10.07 3.16 32.76
C THR A 425 8.81 2.93 33.57
N ARG A 426 7.99 3.98 33.74
CA ARG A 426 6.67 3.89 34.38
C ARG A 426 5.60 4.43 33.44
N GLU A 427 4.37 4.00 33.66
CA GLU A 427 3.24 4.35 32.82
C GLU A 427 2.10 4.95 33.66
N ILE A 428 1.40 5.92 33.07
CA ILE A 428 0.15 6.47 33.56
C ILE A 428 -0.89 6.27 32.46
N VAL A 429 -2.02 5.66 32.79
CA VAL A 429 -3.17 5.53 31.90
C VAL A 429 -4.23 6.53 32.34
N VAL A 430 -4.65 7.42 31.44
CA VAL A 430 -5.67 8.44 31.68
C VAL A 430 -6.87 8.17 30.76
N THR A 431 -8.08 8.24 31.30
CA THR A 431 -9.33 8.19 30.54
C THR A 431 -10.06 9.51 30.67
N LEU A 432 -10.42 10.09 29.53
CA LEU A 432 -11.20 11.32 29.41
C LEU A 432 -12.47 11.03 28.62
N ASN A 433 -13.61 11.58 29.02
CA ASN A 433 -14.82 11.58 28.22
C ASN A 433 -14.75 12.75 27.23
N VAL A 434 -15.03 12.49 25.95
CA VAL A 434 -15.07 13.52 24.92
C VAL A 434 -16.47 14.10 24.87
N ASN A 435 -16.63 15.43 24.94
CA ASN A 435 -17.94 16.06 24.84
C ASN A 435 -18.72 15.56 23.61
N SER A 436 -20.02 15.33 23.79
CA SER A 436 -20.97 15.08 22.73
C SER A 436 -21.22 16.34 21.89
N PRO A 437 -21.80 16.20 20.68
CA PRO A 437 -22.20 17.35 19.86
C PRO A 437 -23.29 18.22 20.48
N THR A 438 -23.94 17.74 21.55
CA THR A 438 -25.00 18.45 22.28
C THR A 438 -24.49 19.21 23.50
N GLU A 439 -23.24 19.01 23.90
CA GLU A 439 -22.60 19.74 25.00
C GLU A 439 -21.99 21.05 24.51
N THR A 440 -21.59 21.94 25.43
CA THR A 440 -21.03 23.25 25.10
C THR A 440 -19.75 23.49 25.89
N PRO A 441 -18.57 23.60 25.23
CA PRO A 441 -18.34 23.45 23.79
C PRO A 441 -18.59 22.04 23.23
N ALA A 442 -19.23 21.96 22.07
CA ALA A 442 -19.43 20.71 21.35
C ALA A 442 -18.12 20.21 20.72
N VAL A 443 -17.92 18.90 20.67
CA VAL A 443 -16.85 18.25 19.90
C VAL A 443 -17.47 17.43 18.78
N ASN A 444 -16.96 17.58 17.57
CA ASN A 444 -17.46 16.94 16.34
C ASN A 444 -16.36 16.12 15.68
N GLY A 445 -16.76 15.14 14.85
CA GLY A 445 -15.79 14.43 14.01
C GLY A 445 -15.04 15.38 13.08
N GLY A 446 -13.73 15.17 12.95
CA GLY A 446 -12.80 16.05 12.25
C GLY A 446 -12.15 17.10 13.15
N ASP A 447 -12.68 17.36 14.34
CA ASP A 447 -12.03 18.26 15.30
C ASP A 447 -10.68 17.71 15.76
N ILE A 448 -9.77 18.60 16.17
CA ILE A 448 -8.47 18.23 16.70
C ILE A 448 -8.45 18.51 18.21
N LEU A 449 -8.18 17.46 18.97
CA LEU A 449 -7.95 17.52 20.41
C LEU A 449 -6.44 17.52 20.65
N ASN A 450 -5.96 18.55 21.35
CA ASN A 450 -4.55 18.75 21.64
C ASN A 450 -4.25 18.41 23.09
N TYR A 451 -3.15 17.70 23.29
CA TYR A 451 -2.68 17.26 24.59
C TYR A 451 -1.20 17.55 24.70
N THR A 452 -0.73 17.81 25.92
CA THR A 452 0.69 17.94 26.21
C THR A 452 1.02 17.21 27.50
N ALA A 453 2.00 16.31 27.46
CA ALA A 453 2.59 15.71 28.65
C ALA A 453 3.98 16.33 28.87
N THR A 454 4.28 16.77 30.09
CA THR A 454 5.60 17.27 30.46
C THR A 454 6.09 16.53 31.70
N VAL A 455 7.32 16.04 31.67
CA VAL A 455 7.99 15.49 32.85
C VAL A 455 9.01 16.52 33.36
N THR A 456 9.17 16.60 34.68
CA THR A 456 10.09 17.55 35.32
C THR A 456 10.74 16.87 36.53
N GLY A 457 12.07 16.91 36.61
CA GLY A 457 12.87 16.35 37.70
C GLY A 457 13.99 17.27 38.17
N ALA A 458 15.16 16.69 38.45
CA ALA A 458 16.38 17.46 38.73
C ALA A 458 16.88 18.21 37.48
N THR A 459 18.04 18.86 37.55
CA THR A 459 18.64 19.54 36.37
C THR A 459 18.87 18.54 35.25
N ASP A 460 18.02 18.62 34.25
CA ASP A 460 17.95 17.68 33.14
C ASP A 460 18.83 18.15 31.97
N GLU A 461 19.60 17.23 31.39
CA GLU A 461 20.56 17.52 30.32
C GLU A 461 19.90 17.58 28.93
N THR A 462 18.75 16.93 28.72
CA THR A 462 18.01 16.91 27.45
C THR A 462 16.60 17.46 27.64
N LEU A 463 16.44 18.78 27.58
CA LEU A 463 15.11 19.39 27.80
C LEU A 463 14.08 19.10 26.70
N THR A 464 14.48 18.56 25.54
CA THR A 464 13.61 18.41 24.37
C THR A 464 12.70 17.19 24.41
N ASP A 465 13.08 16.11 25.10
CA ASP A 465 12.28 14.90 25.27
C ASP A 465 11.50 14.89 26.61
N ASN A 466 11.65 15.95 27.40
CA ASN A 466 10.85 16.23 28.58
C ASN A 466 9.41 16.67 28.27
N THR A 467 9.05 16.87 27.00
CA THR A 467 7.70 17.27 26.58
C THR A 467 7.22 16.46 25.37
N ALA A 468 6.03 15.86 25.47
CA ALA A 468 5.34 15.20 24.37
C ALA A 468 4.04 15.92 24.05
N SER A 469 3.74 16.13 22.76
CA SER A 469 2.48 16.71 22.30
C SER A 469 1.74 15.73 21.40
N LEU A 470 0.42 15.66 21.55
CA LEU A 470 -0.46 14.84 20.73
C LEU A 470 -1.59 15.69 20.18
N ALA A 471 -1.79 15.64 18.86
CA ALA A 471 -2.95 16.19 18.18
C ALA A 471 -3.78 15.04 17.63
N GLN A 472 -4.84 14.66 18.34
CA GLN A 472 -5.70 13.55 17.95
C GLN A 472 -6.92 14.06 17.17
N THR A 473 -7.14 13.53 15.98
CA THR A 473 -8.37 13.79 15.21
C THR A 473 -9.52 13.00 15.82
N VAL A 474 -10.62 13.68 16.10
CA VAL A 474 -11.87 13.08 16.53
C VAL A 474 -12.48 12.34 15.34
N VAL A 475 -12.79 11.07 15.54
CA VAL A 475 -13.41 10.22 14.53
C VAL A 475 -14.87 9.96 14.91
N ASN A 476 -15.71 9.80 13.89
CA ASN A 476 -17.09 9.38 14.08
C ASN A 476 -17.25 7.93 13.59
N SER A 477 -18.23 7.20 14.14
CA SER A 477 -18.82 6.10 13.40
C SER A 477 -19.53 6.67 12.18
N PHE A 478 -19.13 6.24 10.99
CA PHE A 478 -19.76 6.59 9.72
C PHE A 478 -21.26 6.25 9.77
N ASP A 479 -22.16 7.15 9.35
CA ASP A 479 -23.57 6.79 9.16
C ASP A 479 -23.61 5.81 7.99
N PRO A 480 -23.97 4.53 8.20
CA PRO A 480 -23.97 3.55 7.12
C PRO A 480 -25.03 3.86 6.04
N ASN A 481 -25.92 4.82 6.30
CA ASN A 481 -26.91 5.37 5.38
C ASN A 481 -26.41 6.67 4.72
N ASP A 482 -25.49 6.56 3.76
CA ASP A 482 -24.88 7.73 3.10
C ASP A 482 -25.21 7.84 1.61
N LYS A 483 -24.96 9.03 1.06
CA LYS A 483 -25.00 9.34 -0.36
C LYS A 483 -23.68 9.95 -0.80
N THR A 484 -23.15 9.44 -1.90
CA THR A 484 -21.85 9.86 -2.45
C THR A 484 -21.96 10.14 -3.94
N CYS A 485 -21.41 11.27 -4.40
CA CYS A 485 -21.11 11.52 -5.82
C CYS A 485 -19.72 10.96 -6.11
N THR A 486 -19.62 9.98 -7.00
CA THR A 486 -18.36 9.24 -7.19
C THR A 486 -17.27 10.04 -7.92
N GLU A 487 -17.66 11.13 -8.57
CA GLU A 487 -16.75 12.09 -9.20
C GLU A 487 -16.01 12.97 -8.18
N GLY A 488 -16.38 12.87 -6.89
CA GLY A 488 -15.73 13.57 -5.79
C GLY A 488 -16.26 14.97 -5.53
N ALA A 489 -15.64 15.67 -4.58
CA ALA A 489 -16.06 17.00 -4.14
C ALA A 489 -15.81 18.12 -5.17
N THR A 490 -15.01 17.86 -6.20
CA THR A 490 -14.69 18.81 -7.26
C THR A 490 -14.59 18.11 -8.61
N VAL A 491 -15.22 18.70 -9.64
CA VAL A 491 -15.13 18.23 -11.02
C VAL A 491 -14.63 19.33 -11.94
N SER A 492 -13.88 18.93 -12.97
CA SER A 492 -13.44 19.82 -14.04
C SER A 492 -14.64 20.42 -14.80
N PRO A 493 -14.53 21.65 -15.33
CA PRO A 493 -15.56 22.23 -16.21
C PRO A 493 -15.91 21.36 -17.43
N SER A 494 -15.03 20.44 -17.83
CA SER A 494 -15.30 19.47 -18.90
C SER A 494 -16.36 18.40 -18.56
N MET A 495 -16.83 18.35 -17.30
CA MET A 495 -17.90 17.47 -16.82
C MET A 495 -19.29 18.12 -16.86
N VAL A 496 -19.39 19.41 -17.17
CA VAL A 496 -20.67 20.10 -17.37
C VAL A 496 -21.42 19.51 -18.56
N GLY A 497 -22.71 19.20 -18.38
CA GLY A 497 -23.54 18.56 -19.40
C GLY A 497 -23.35 17.05 -19.52
N LYS A 498 -22.42 16.45 -18.74
CA LYS A 498 -22.12 15.02 -18.76
C LYS A 498 -22.73 14.29 -17.57
N TYR A 499 -22.67 12.96 -17.63
CA TYR A 499 -23.10 12.09 -16.54
C TYR A 499 -22.21 12.27 -15.32
N VAL A 500 -22.86 12.35 -14.17
CA VAL A 500 -22.28 12.08 -12.85
C VAL A 500 -22.99 10.87 -12.23
N HIS A 501 -22.31 10.18 -11.32
CA HIS A 501 -22.78 8.93 -10.73
C HIS A 501 -22.94 9.08 -9.22
N TYR A 502 -24.07 8.58 -8.73
CA TYR A 502 -24.39 8.55 -7.32
C TYR A 502 -24.52 7.11 -6.85
N ILE A 503 -24.02 6.86 -5.64
CA ILE A 503 -24.34 5.68 -4.86
C ILE A 503 -24.99 6.12 -3.54
N ILE A 504 -26.07 5.46 -3.17
CA ILE A 504 -26.73 5.61 -1.87
C ILE A 504 -26.63 4.26 -1.19
N ARG A 505 -26.03 4.21 0.00
CA ARG A 505 -25.92 3.01 0.83
C ARG A 505 -26.89 3.11 1.99
N PHE A 506 -27.31 1.97 2.51
CA PHE A 506 -28.18 1.89 3.67
C PHE A 506 -27.91 0.64 4.49
N GLU A 507 -28.17 0.70 5.79
CA GLU A 507 -28.02 -0.42 6.72
C GLU A 507 -29.22 -0.48 7.67
N ASN A 508 -29.77 -1.68 7.86
CA ASN A 508 -30.84 -1.94 8.81
C ASN A 508 -30.26 -2.22 10.20
N ASP A 509 -30.19 -1.17 11.02
CA ASP A 509 -29.78 -1.26 12.44
C ASP A 509 -30.98 -1.45 13.39
N GLY A 510 -32.15 -1.83 12.86
CA GLY A 510 -33.33 -2.14 13.65
C GLY A 510 -33.19 -3.41 14.48
N THR A 511 -34.27 -3.82 15.14
CA THR A 511 -34.32 -5.09 15.89
C THR A 511 -35.09 -6.19 15.14
N ALA A 512 -35.44 -5.96 13.87
CA ALA A 512 -36.19 -6.87 13.02
C ALA A 512 -35.83 -6.65 11.54
N ASN A 513 -36.08 -7.65 10.68
CA ASN A 513 -35.83 -7.54 9.25
C ASN A 513 -36.77 -6.50 8.62
N ALA A 514 -36.22 -5.61 7.78
CA ALA A 514 -37.03 -4.69 7.00
C ALA A 514 -37.60 -5.40 5.78
N GLN A 515 -38.92 -5.44 5.66
CA GLN A 515 -39.56 -6.14 4.54
C GLN A 515 -39.45 -5.35 3.25
N ASN A 516 -39.55 -4.02 3.33
CA ASN A 516 -39.49 -3.11 2.20
C ASN A 516 -38.57 -1.93 2.50
N ILE A 517 -37.88 -1.45 1.47
CA ILE A 517 -37.07 -0.23 1.55
C ILE A 517 -37.44 0.69 0.40
N VAL A 518 -37.63 1.98 0.72
CA VAL A 518 -37.81 3.03 -0.30
C VAL A 518 -36.72 4.07 -0.11
N VAL A 519 -35.87 4.24 -1.13
CA VAL A 519 -34.92 5.35 -1.20
C VAL A 519 -35.54 6.45 -2.05
N LYS A 520 -35.89 7.57 -1.42
CA LYS A 520 -36.50 8.74 -2.07
C LYS A 520 -35.48 9.86 -2.22
N ASP A 521 -35.30 10.30 -3.45
CA ASP A 521 -34.32 11.30 -3.85
C ASP A 521 -35.01 12.49 -4.54
N MET A 522 -34.75 13.71 -4.06
CA MET A 522 -35.34 14.94 -4.60
C MET A 522 -34.32 15.63 -5.50
N ILE A 523 -34.45 15.42 -6.81
CA ILE A 523 -33.49 15.92 -7.80
C ILE A 523 -33.69 17.42 -8.04
N ASP A 524 -32.60 18.19 -7.93
CA ASP A 524 -32.60 19.59 -8.35
C ASP A 524 -32.59 19.69 -9.89
N THR A 525 -33.78 19.86 -10.48
CA THR A 525 -33.96 19.98 -11.93
C THR A 525 -33.41 21.28 -12.51
N THR A 526 -32.95 22.23 -11.69
CA THR A 526 -32.19 23.39 -12.18
C THR A 526 -30.73 23.04 -12.46
N LYS A 527 -30.22 21.98 -11.83
CA LYS A 527 -28.83 21.51 -11.94
C LYS A 527 -28.70 20.22 -12.74
N PHE A 528 -29.74 19.39 -12.78
CA PHE A 528 -29.75 18.09 -13.46
C PHE A 528 -30.84 17.96 -14.53
N ASP A 529 -30.57 17.14 -15.53
CA ASP A 529 -31.57 16.67 -16.50
C ASP A 529 -32.13 15.32 -16.03
N ILE A 530 -33.31 15.34 -15.39
CA ILE A 530 -33.93 14.13 -14.84
C ILE A 530 -34.32 13.10 -15.89
N SER A 531 -34.59 13.52 -17.13
CA SER A 531 -34.93 12.60 -18.21
C SER A 531 -33.75 11.70 -18.60
N SER A 532 -32.54 12.10 -18.23
CA SER A 532 -31.31 11.36 -18.46
C SER A 532 -30.98 10.34 -17.37
N LEU A 533 -31.76 10.26 -16.28
CA LEU A 533 -31.48 9.37 -15.15
C LEU A 533 -31.54 7.91 -15.59
N VAL A 534 -30.46 7.17 -15.31
CA VAL A 534 -30.34 5.74 -15.59
C VAL A 534 -29.97 5.01 -14.30
N PRO A 535 -30.84 4.15 -13.75
CA PRO A 535 -30.47 3.23 -12.67
C PRO A 535 -29.42 2.25 -13.17
N LEU A 536 -28.42 1.94 -12.34
CA LEU A 536 -27.27 1.12 -12.73
C LEU A 536 -27.26 -0.22 -12.02
N SER A 537 -27.29 -0.20 -10.69
CA SER A 537 -27.17 -1.40 -9.86
C SER A 537 -27.82 -1.17 -8.49
N GLY A 538 -28.14 -2.24 -7.78
CA GLY A 538 -28.57 -2.20 -6.39
C GLY A 538 -28.29 -3.53 -5.71
N SER A 539 -28.29 -3.55 -4.37
CA SER A 539 -27.98 -4.74 -3.58
C SER A 539 -29.04 -5.84 -3.65
N ALA A 540 -30.25 -5.51 -4.13
CA ALA A 540 -31.35 -6.43 -4.37
C ALA A 540 -32.19 -5.95 -5.56
N SER A 541 -33.22 -6.70 -5.94
CA SER A 541 -34.15 -6.27 -6.99
C SER A 541 -34.96 -5.05 -6.53
N TYR A 542 -35.08 -4.04 -7.40
CA TYR A 542 -35.85 -2.83 -7.14
C TYR A 542 -36.55 -2.33 -8.41
N THR A 543 -37.58 -1.52 -8.22
CA THR A 543 -38.20 -0.74 -9.28
C THR A 543 -37.88 0.74 -9.07
N THR A 544 -37.58 1.47 -10.15
CA THR A 544 -37.40 2.92 -10.09
C THR A 544 -38.68 3.61 -10.53
N ARG A 545 -39.15 4.58 -9.75
CA ARG A 545 -40.34 5.40 -10.04
C ARG A 545 -39.98 6.87 -9.98
N ILE A 546 -40.38 7.63 -10.99
CA ILE A 546 -40.22 9.10 -11.00
C ILE A 546 -41.61 9.73 -10.93
N THR A 547 -41.85 10.53 -9.89
CA THR A 547 -43.12 11.25 -9.65
C THR A 547 -42.86 12.74 -9.49
N ASN A 548 -43.92 13.56 -9.60
CA ASN A 548 -43.86 15.00 -9.32
C ASN A 548 -42.77 15.77 -10.10
N THR A 549 -42.37 15.27 -11.28
CA THR A 549 -41.33 15.82 -12.17
C THR A 549 -39.89 15.86 -11.63
N ASN A 550 -39.66 15.68 -10.32
CA ASN A 550 -38.33 15.72 -9.72
C ASN A 550 -38.08 14.73 -8.57
N GLN A 551 -39.07 13.91 -8.20
CA GLN A 551 -38.95 12.94 -7.11
C GLN A 551 -38.66 11.56 -7.69
N VAL A 552 -37.49 11.01 -7.37
CA VAL A 552 -37.06 9.67 -7.78
C VAL A 552 -37.17 8.74 -6.58
N GLU A 553 -37.76 7.56 -6.78
CA GLU A 553 -37.93 6.55 -5.74
C GLU A 553 -37.37 5.22 -6.25
N PHE A 554 -36.44 4.64 -5.48
CA PHE A 554 -35.97 3.27 -5.68
C PHE A 554 -36.66 2.38 -4.64
N ILE A 555 -37.51 1.46 -5.12
CA ILE A 555 -38.44 0.70 -4.29
C ILE A 555 -37.99 -0.77 -4.28
N PHE A 556 -37.48 -1.21 -3.15
CA PHE A 556 -37.11 -2.59 -2.87
C PHE A 556 -38.27 -3.28 -2.14
N GLN A 557 -39.06 -4.05 -2.87
CA GLN A 557 -40.20 -4.79 -2.29
C GLN A 557 -39.76 -6.18 -1.85
N ASN A 558 -40.22 -6.61 -0.67
CA ASN A 558 -39.91 -7.93 -0.10
C ASN A 558 -38.41 -8.24 -0.05
N ILE A 559 -37.57 -7.23 0.19
CA ILE A 559 -36.12 -7.39 0.31
C ILE A 559 -35.74 -8.23 1.53
N ASN A 560 -36.57 -8.18 2.59
CA ASN A 560 -36.34 -8.88 3.85
C ASN A 560 -34.91 -8.65 4.38
N LEU A 561 -34.46 -7.40 4.39
CA LEU A 561 -33.10 -7.03 4.75
C LEU A 561 -32.87 -7.36 6.24
N PRO A 562 -31.94 -8.28 6.56
CA PRO A 562 -31.65 -8.68 7.95
C PRO A 562 -31.28 -7.51 8.85
N TYR A 563 -31.46 -7.67 10.16
CA TYR A 563 -30.92 -6.75 11.18
C TYR A 563 -29.62 -7.27 11.83
N THR A 564 -29.18 -8.46 11.43
CA THR A 564 -27.98 -9.10 11.97
C THR A 564 -26.73 -8.59 11.26
N THR A 565 -25.71 -8.25 12.06
CA THR A 565 -24.42 -7.69 11.61
C THR A 565 -23.80 -8.52 10.48
N GLY A 566 -23.45 -7.83 9.37
CA GLY A 566 -22.74 -8.42 8.22
C GLY A 566 -23.64 -8.81 7.04
N ALA A 567 -24.96 -8.87 7.23
CA ALA A 567 -25.94 -9.11 6.17
C ALA A 567 -27.03 -8.03 6.08
N ASN A 568 -26.92 -6.98 6.90
CA ASN A 568 -27.90 -5.91 7.10
C ASN A 568 -27.69 -4.68 6.20
N THR A 569 -26.78 -4.74 5.23
CA THR A 569 -26.43 -3.61 4.35
C THR A 569 -27.03 -3.73 2.95
N GLY A 570 -27.26 -2.59 2.31
CA GLY A 570 -27.74 -2.48 0.94
C GLY A 570 -27.32 -1.19 0.26
N TYR A 571 -27.55 -1.11 -1.06
CA TYR A 571 -27.20 0.07 -1.85
C TYR A 571 -28.08 0.21 -3.10
N VAL A 572 -28.11 1.41 -3.65
CA VAL A 572 -28.59 1.72 -5.01
C VAL A 572 -27.64 2.71 -5.69
N ALA A 573 -27.33 2.45 -6.96
CA ALA A 573 -26.46 3.30 -7.77
C ALA A 573 -27.18 3.73 -9.06
N PHE A 574 -27.00 4.99 -9.45
CA PHE A 574 -27.57 5.56 -10.66
C PHE A 574 -26.66 6.65 -11.25
N LYS A 575 -26.89 7.01 -12.51
CA LYS A 575 -26.24 8.15 -13.15
C LYS A 575 -27.25 9.14 -13.70
N ILE A 576 -26.90 10.42 -13.72
CA ILE A 576 -27.73 11.51 -14.22
C ILE A 576 -26.83 12.59 -14.85
N LYS A 577 -27.27 13.23 -15.94
CA LYS A 577 -26.52 14.33 -16.55
C LYS A 577 -26.73 15.64 -15.78
N THR A 578 -25.65 16.37 -15.57
CA THR A 578 -25.71 17.79 -15.18
C THR A 578 -26.26 18.63 -16.33
N LYS A 579 -26.85 19.80 -16.04
CA LYS A 579 -27.29 20.73 -17.07
C LYS A 579 -26.10 21.46 -17.71
N PRO A 580 -26.16 21.75 -19.01
CA PRO A 580 -25.11 22.49 -19.71
C PRO A 580 -25.02 23.97 -19.29
N THR A 581 -25.95 24.44 -18.46
CA THR A 581 -25.99 25.82 -17.95
C THR A 581 -25.08 26.07 -16.75
N LEU A 582 -24.43 25.02 -16.20
CA LEU A 582 -23.52 25.17 -15.06
C LEU A 582 -22.17 25.75 -15.48
N VAL A 583 -21.57 26.57 -14.62
CA VAL A 583 -20.27 27.21 -14.86
C VAL A 583 -19.28 26.98 -13.71
N VAL A 584 -18.02 27.39 -13.89
CA VAL A 584 -17.00 27.35 -12.83
C VAL A 584 -17.50 28.12 -11.60
N GLY A 585 -17.36 27.52 -10.41
CA GLY A 585 -17.84 28.04 -9.13
C GLY A 585 -19.23 27.54 -8.74
N ASP A 586 -20.02 27.03 -9.68
CA ASP A 586 -21.32 26.42 -9.36
C ASP A 586 -21.13 25.11 -8.61
N THR A 587 -22.08 24.83 -7.72
CA THR A 587 -22.22 23.54 -7.06
C THR A 587 -23.49 22.83 -7.53
N PHE A 588 -23.46 21.51 -7.44
CA PHE A 588 -24.64 20.68 -7.48
C PHE A 588 -24.62 19.74 -6.27
N SER A 589 -25.73 19.73 -5.55
CA SER A 589 -25.89 19.01 -4.29
C SER A 589 -27.08 18.08 -4.36
N ASN A 590 -27.01 16.94 -3.67
CA ASN A 590 -28.09 15.97 -3.68
C ASN A 590 -28.19 15.18 -2.36
N THR A 591 -29.40 14.99 -1.85
CA THR A 591 -29.69 14.36 -0.55
C THR A 591 -30.85 13.37 -0.71
N ALA A 592 -30.80 12.22 0.00
CA ALA A 592 -31.85 11.20 -0.07
C ALA A 592 -32.47 10.92 1.30
N ASN A 593 -33.69 10.39 1.26
CA ASN A 593 -34.44 9.91 2.42
C ASN A 593 -34.66 8.41 2.28
N ILE A 594 -34.33 7.62 3.29
CA ILE A 594 -34.40 6.16 3.29
C ILE A 594 -35.48 5.72 4.26
N TYR A 595 -36.49 5.03 3.75
CA TYR A 595 -37.62 4.54 4.52
C TYR A 595 -37.49 3.03 4.66
N PHE A 596 -37.51 2.54 5.91
CA PHE A 596 -37.60 1.12 6.24
C PHE A 596 -39.05 0.81 6.62
N ASP A 597 -39.73 0.00 5.81
CA ASP A 597 -41.16 -0.29 5.93
C ASP A 597 -42.04 0.97 6.05
N TYR A 598 -42.68 1.16 7.21
CA TYR A 598 -43.59 2.29 7.48
C TYR A 598 -42.99 3.33 8.44
N ASN A 599 -41.68 3.25 8.71
CA ASN A 599 -41.00 4.16 9.64
C ASN A 599 -40.73 5.53 9.01
N ALA A 600 -40.47 6.52 9.87
CA ALA A 600 -39.97 7.83 9.45
C ALA A 600 -38.62 7.68 8.72
N PRO A 601 -38.31 8.56 7.74
CA PRO A 601 -37.11 8.41 6.94
C PRO A 601 -35.83 8.74 7.69
N ILE A 602 -34.78 8.00 7.39
CA ILE A 602 -33.40 8.36 7.69
C ILE A 602 -32.89 9.24 6.55
N VAL A 603 -32.44 10.46 6.86
CA VAL A 603 -31.94 11.43 5.88
C VAL A 603 -30.44 11.24 5.72
N THR A 604 -29.96 11.03 4.48
CA THR A 604 -28.52 10.90 4.23
C THR A 604 -27.79 12.23 4.43
N ASN A 605 -26.46 12.19 4.44
CA ASN A 605 -25.64 13.37 4.18
C ASN A 605 -26.01 14.01 2.81
N THR A 606 -25.65 15.29 2.65
CA THR A 606 -25.79 16.00 1.37
C THR A 606 -24.52 15.85 0.54
N ALA A 607 -24.57 15.10 -0.56
CA ALA A 607 -23.44 14.97 -1.47
C ALA A 607 -23.32 16.23 -2.33
N THR A 608 -22.25 17.00 -2.17
CA THR A 608 -22.00 18.26 -2.90
C THR A 608 -20.73 18.19 -3.72
N THR A 609 -20.84 18.59 -4.98
CA THR A 609 -19.71 18.67 -5.91
C THR A 609 -19.64 20.07 -6.51
N THR A 610 -18.44 20.65 -6.52
CA THR A 610 -18.17 21.99 -7.08
C THR A 610 -17.52 21.86 -8.45
N ILE A 611 -17.94 22.69 -9.41
CA ILE A 611 -17.25 22.81 -10.69
C ILE A 611 -16.08 23.75 -10.50
N ALA A 612 -14.85 23.24 -10.53
CA ALA A 612 -13.67 24.06 -10.34
C ALA A 612 -12.55 23.65 -11.30
N THR A 613 -11.76 24.63 -11.71
CA THR A 613 -10.46 24.36 -12.35
C THR A 613 -9.53 23.83 -11.27
N LEU A 614 -9.00 22.61 -11.43
CA LEU A 614 -7.95 22.07 -10.56
C LEU A 614 -6.70 22.97 -10.68
N ALA A 615 -6.56 23.92 -9.76
CA ALA A 615 -5.46 24.86 -9.69
C ALA A 615 -4.73 24.68 -8.35
N ASN A 616 -3.41 24.52 -8.38
CA ASN A 616 -2.53 24.74 -7.22
C ASN A 616 -2.32 26.26 -7.08
N PRO A 617 -2.88 26.99 -6.09
CA PRO A 617 -2.70 28.43 -6.03
C PRO A 617 -1.69 28.80 -4.94
N THR A 618 -0.52 29.24 -5.38
CA THR A 618 0.26 30.24 -4.63
C THR A 618 -0.30 31.62 -4.99
N PHE A 619 -0.58 32.47 -4.00
CA PHE A 619 -1.13 33.83 -4.22
C PHE A 619 -0.21 34.92 -3.67
N ALA A 620 -0.31 36.13 -4.24
CA ALA A 620 0.54 37.27 -3.92
C ALA A 620 0.24 37.83 -2.51
N PHE A 621 1.29 37.98 -1.71
CA PHE A 621 1.20 38.38 -0.30
C PHE A 621 0.55 39.75 -0.07
N SER A 622 0.75 40.68 -0.99
CA SER A 622 0.22 42.05 -0.92
C SER A 622 -1.30 42.12 -0.93
N ASP A 623 -1.98 41.10 -1.44
CA ASP A 623 -3.43 41.13 -1.63
C ASP A 623 -4.16 40.74 -0.34
N TYR A 624 -3.47 40.03 0.56
CA TYR A 624 -4.03 39.45 1.78
C TYR A 624 -3.45 40.03 3.07
N PHE A 625 -2.17 40.44 3.06
CA PHE A 625 -1.50 40.86 4.29
C PHE A 625 -0.74 42.18 4.11
N THR A 626 -0.65 42.95 5.19
CA THR A 626 0.24 44.11 5.31
C THR A 626 1.11 43.97 6.54
N LEU A 627 2.35 44.43 6.45
CA LEU A 627 3.34 44.39 7.52
C LEU A 627 3.61 45.82 8.01
N SER A 628 3.60 46.03 9.33
CA SER A 628 3.88 47.35 9.91
C SER A 628 4.43 47.28 11.34
N PRO A 629 5.42 48.09 11.72
CA PRO A 629 6.20 48.98 10.87
C PRO A 629 7.24 48.20 10.04
N VAL A 630 7.57 48.69 8.85
CA VAL A 630 8.74 48.23 8.07
C VAL A 630 9.56 49.48 7.71
N PRO A 631 10.76 49.70 8.30
CA PRO A 631 11.52 48.79 9.18
C PRO A 631 10.89 48.53 10.57
N ALA A 632 11.04 47.31 11.08
CA ALA A 632 10.60 46.89 12.42
C ALA A 632 11.73 46.99 13.43
N LYS A 633 11.45 47.46 14.66
CA LYS A 633 12.42 47.52 15.76
C LYS A 633 12.33 46.29 16.65
N ASN A 634 11.30 46.18 17.48
CA ASN A 634 11.10 45.04 18.37
C ASN A 634 9.87 44.21 17.97
N VAL A 635 8.95 44.80 17.21
CA VAL A 635 7.64 44.22 16.93
C VAL A 635 7.29 44.41 15.46
N LEU A 636 6.76 43.36 14.83
CA LEU A 636 6.19 43.35 13.49
C LEU A 636 4.70 43.01 13.58
N ASN A 637 3.82 43.92 13.17
CA ASN A 637 2.38 43.66 13.10
C ASN A 637 2.01 43.16 11.71
N ILE A 638 1.11 42.18 11.67
CA ILE A 638 0.54 41.60 10.47
C ILE A 638 -0.96 41.90 10.48
N THR A 639 -1.39 42.70 9.52
CA THR A 639 -2.81 43.01 9.34
C THR A 639 -3.34 42.28 8.11
N ALA A 640 -4.29 41.38 8.34
CA ALA A 640 -5.04 40.74 7.27
C ALA A 640 -6.01 41.76 6.63
N LYS A 641 -6.06 41.80 5.30
CA LYS A 641 -6.97 42.67 4.53
C LYS A 641 -8.38 42.08 4.40
N GLN A 642 -8.56 40.82 4.80
CA GLN A 642 -9.80 40.05 4.75
C GLN A 642 -9.85 39.14 5.99
N ASP A 643 -11.03 38.59 6.33
CA ASP A 643 -11.15 37.62 7.42
C ASP A 643 -10.34 36.36 7.11
N SER A 644 -9.26 36.15 7.86
CA SER A 644 -8.38 34.98 7.73
C SER A 644 -7.89 34.55 9.10
N VAL A 645 -7.92 33.25 9.36
CA VAL A 645 -7.37 32.66 10.60
C VAL A 645 -5.94 32.25 10.33
N LEU A 646 -4.99 32.85 11.07
CA LEU A 646 -3.57 32.56 10.92
C LEU A 646 -3.23 31.25 11.65
N SER A 647 -2.76 30.26 10.91
CA SER A 647 -2.32 28.97 11.46
C SER A 647 -0.87 29.04 11.94
N SER A 648 0.00 29.68 11.15
CA SER A 648 1.38 29.93 11.56
C SER A 648 2.03 31.07 10.79
N ILE A 649 3.04 31.68 11.40
CA ILE A 649 3.95 32.63 10.77
C ILE A 649 5.37 32.13 10.97
N SER A 650 6.15 32.08 9.88
CA SER A 650 7.54 31.65 9.88
C SER A 650 8.43 32.76 9.34
N ILE A 651 9.53 33.09 10.02
CA ILE A 651 10.51 34.08 9.59
C ILE A 651 11.75 33.35 9.07
N TYR A 652 12.24 33.75 7.90
CA TYR A 652 13.45 33.22 7.28
C TYR A 652 14.46 34.33 7.03
N ASN A 653 15.75 34.02 7.12
CA ASN A 653 16.79 34.93 6.64
C ASN A 653 16.90 34.90 5.10
N THR A 654 17.77 35.73 4.54
CA THR A 654 17.96 35.80 3.07
C THR A 654 18.59 34.55 2.44
N LEU A 655 19.13 33.63 3.24
CA LEU A 655 19.65 32.33 2.81
C LEU A 655 18.57 31.24 2.85
N GLY A 656 17.34 31.56 3.24
CA GLY A 656 16.23 30.61 3.37
C GLY A 656 16.26 29.79 4.67
N GLN A 657 17.14 30.13 5.61
CA GLN A 657 17.18 29.46 6.92
C GLN A 657 16.06 29.99 7.80
N LEU A 658 15.36 29.08 8.48
CA LEU A 658 14.27 29.40 9.38
C LEU A 658 14.80 30.01 10.68
N MET A 659 14.36 31.21 11.01
CA MET A 659 14.81 32.00 12.15
C MET A 659 13.82 31.95 13.31
N SER A 660 12.52 31.86 13.01
CA SER A 660 11.46 31.79 14.03
C SER A 660 10.18 31.21 13.42
N VAL A 661 9.38 30.52 14.23
CA VAL A 661 8.03 30.09 13.90
C VAL A 661 7.12 30.43 15.06
N THR A 662 5.95 30.97 14.75
CA THR A 662 4.88 31.22 15.71
C THR A 662 3.63 30.52 15.21
N SER A 663 3.15 29.54 15.97
CA SER A 663 1.89 28.82 15.70
C SER A 663 0.72 29.53 16.38
N ASN A 664 -0.46 29.54 15.74
CA ASN A 664 -1.64 30.30 16.17
C ASN A 664 -1.32 31.75 16.60
N PRO A 665 -0.58 32.49 15.77
CA PRO A 665 -0.03 33.77 16.19
C PRO A 665 -1.14 34.81 16.39
N SER A 666 -0.92 35.70 17.38
CA SER A 666 -1.62 36.99 17.39
C SER A 666 -1.22 37.80 16.15
N THR A 667 -1.94 38.90 15.85
CA THR A 667 -1.59 39.81 14.75
C THR A 667 -0.29 40.59 14.98
N THR A 668 0.45 40.28 16.04
CA THR A 668 1.69 40.93 16.47
C THR A 668 2.78 39.87 16.74
N ILE A 669 3.98 40.07 16.18
CA ILE A 669 5.15 39.20 16.38
C ILE A 669 6.32 39.98 16.98
N ASP A 670 6.94 39.40 18.00
CA ASP A 670 8.22 39.88 18.55
C ASP A 670 9.38 39.49 17.62
N VAL A 671 10.10 40.50 17.13
CA VAL A 671 11.28 40.37 16.27
C VAL A 671 12.54 40.95 16.93
N SER A 672 12.51 41.26 18.23
CA SER A 672 13.62 41.86 18.97
C SER A 672 14.90 41.00 18.97
N ASN A 673 14.74 39.68 18.93
CA ASN A 673 15.84 38.70 18.92
C ASN A 673 16.52 38.55 17.54
N LEU A 674 16.04 39.23 16.49
CA LEU A 674 16.66 39.22 15.16
C LEU A 674 17.74 40.30 15.06
N ALA A 675 18.85 39.97 14.40
CA ALA A 675 19.88 40.95 14.04
C ALA A 675 19.37 41.93 12.98
N THR A 676 20.01 43.09 12.86
CA THR A 676 19.70 44.08 11.82
C THR A 676 19.86 43.47 10.42
N GLY A 677 18.83 43.52 9.58
CA GLY A 677 18.87 42.85 8.28
C GLY A 677 17.53 42.70 7.55
N SER A 678 17.57 42.08 6.37
CA SER A 678 16.38 41.71 5.59
C SER A 678 15.92 40.30 5.94
N TYR A 679 14.60 40.12 6.09
CA TYR A 679 13.98 38.84 6.41
C TYR A 679 12.75 38.59 5.53
N PHE A 680 12.42 37.31 5.32
CA PHE A 680 11.17 36.87 4.72
C PHE A 680 10.22 36.37 5.79
N VAL A 681 8.94 36.64 5.63
CA VAL A 681 7.87 36.10 6.47
C VAL A 681 6.96 35.24 5.61
N LYS A 682 6.73 34.00 6.00
CA LYS A 682 5.75 33.09 5.40
C LYS A 682 4.58 32.96 6.35
N ILE A 683 3.37 33.14 5.85
CA ILE A 683 2.14 33.06 6.61
C ILE A 683 1.34 31.88 6.07
N LEU A 684 0.92 30.99 6.94
CA LEU A 684 -0.04 29.93 6.68
C LEU A 684 -1.36 30.30 7.33
N SER A 685 -2.44 30.18 6.58
CA SER A 685 -3.80 30.49 7.03
C SER A 685 -4.78 29.43 6.54
N ASP A 686 -6.03 29.52 7.02
CA ASP A 686 -7.17 28.76 6.50
C ASP A 686 -7.41 28.97 4.99
N LYS A 687 -6.83 30.02 4.39
CA LYS A 687 -6.91 30.31 2.95
C LYS A 687 -5.70 29.82 2.14
N GLY A 688 -4.70 29.21 2.77
CA GLY A 688 -3.45 28.75 2.14
C GLY A 688 -2.21 29.50 2.63
N SER A 689 -1.10 29.43 1.89
CA SER A 689 0.19 30.03 2.29
C SER A 689 0.65 31.16 1.38
N SER A 690 1.19 32.23 1.96
CA SER A 690 1.81 33.34 1.22
C SER A 690 3.10 33.84 1.89
N SER A 691 3.94 34.60 1.19
CA SER A 691 5.23 35.08 1.73
C SER A 691 5.55 36.54 1.37
N GLY A 692 6.01 37.31 2.36
CA GLY A 692 6.38 38.72 2.25
C GLY A 692 7.80 39.01 2.75
N LYS A 693 8.26 40.25 2.62
CA LYS A 693 9.61 40.69 3.06
C LYS A 693 9.49 41.86 4.03
N PHE A 694 10.32 41.89 5.08
CA PHE A 694 10.49 43.04 5.97
C PHE A 694 11.96 43.30 6.31
N ILE A 695 12.23 44.47 6.91
CA ILE A 695 13.56 44.91 7.34
C ILE A 695 13.54 45.08 8.85
N LYS A 696 14.53 44.52 9.55
CA LYS A 696 14.80 44.72 10.98
C LYS A 696 15.86 45.81 11.14
N GLU A 697 15.54 46.86 11.92
CA GLU A 697 16.46 47.93 12.31
C GLU A 697 17.31 47.52 13.53
#